data_AF-G2IML5-F1
#
_entry.id   AF-G2IML5-F1
#
_cell.length_a   1.000
_cell.length_b   1.000
_cell.length_c   1.000
_cell.angle_alpha   90.00
_cell.angle_beta   90.00
_cell.angle_gamma   90.00
#
_symmetry.space_group_name_H-M   'P 1'
#
loop_
_entity.id
_entity.type
_entity.pdbx_description
1 polymer ?
#
loop_
_entity_poly.entity_id
_entity_poly.type
_entity_poly.pdbx_seq_one_letter_code
_entity_poly.pdbx_strand_id
1 'polypeptide(L)'
;MMRFLAAFCASLAFLSDSPAGADPARSMLARDISITESLRRVRLLQDSYAQYAQYGLWDEIGDLFAPEGRFIFDGQVGPAKTANGPRDIASFLRTRYGGGREGQVRGGLSAMMIDSPVINLAADGRTAKARFQTLIFHGHGGKARIEGGVLATDYMLEGSVWKIAAAHFYPQLEGPYEEGWTNWGGGDLPVPPYHFDLTNAGLPVQPALSSPRTAEALSALQKRVTLLNDEDRVRNLQAIYGYYADRRMWDDVVDLFAEDAAVEIGGQGIWRGKVGVRRWLDRIGEQGLRHGQLNDRVQFNVTVKVDPGGNEAHARGIELGMLGEADREQGWWEIATFHNRFIRQDGVWKLQEMRRFVQAKTDIFLGWGKSRISDPVPAGATAPDRPDAKASLADLVPAFLGRHPVTGRPVRAKGRAKLVATGPLTGRIAAGRDAPVDLDEIRRRLDRSRARDGAMNVGAAYGFYLDDSRPAGFAGLIAEKGFKVTPAIGYYIGRDRILAARAPSAEPEKRPGISYHWLVQPVFLISDDGRSATGHVRLFNFRTGKTVGKAGDLFGASFWGGMYYNQYVLENGHWRIWDLTIEEPFIRSLAWKDGLWAKVKDPPPGSAATAASNPFPPDIPIKALGKRAEGFRGGTGQTIEWPSIMPMWFEFTNPVSGRLPPLHQTDCTPCLVRPGLRLDRNGYQRPPDAPAANRSP
;
A
#
# COMPACT_ATOMS: atom_id res chain seq x y z
N MET A 1 22.00 97.79 10.93
CA MET A 1 23.24 97.03 11.20
C MET A 1 22.85 95.80 12.02
N MET A 2 22.63 94.67 11.35
CA MET A 2 22.21 93.39 11.96
C MET A 2 23.31 92.35 11.71
N ARG A 3 23.76 91.64 12.74
CA ARG A 3 24.59 90.43 12.62
C ARG A 3 23.96 89.34 13.48
N PHE A 4 23.65 88.22 12.82
CA PHE A 4 23.08 87.00 13.38
C PHE A 4 24.19 86.01 13.78
N LEU A 5 23.97 85.31 14.89
CA LEU A 5 24.69 84.11 15.33
C LEU A 5 24.19 82.88 14.56
N ALA A 6 25.11 81.98 14.18
CA ALA A 6 24.82 80.66 13.64
C ALA A 6 24.92 79.58 14.74
N ALA A 7 23.91 78.71 14.82
CA ALA A 7 23.86 77.55 15.71
C ALA A 7 23.98 76.24 14.90
N PHE A 8 24.68 75.27 15.49
CA PHE A 8 25.00 73.95 14.95
C PHE A 8 23.81 72.99 15.12
N CYS A 9 23.34 72.35 14.05
CA CYS A 9 22.31 71.30 14.09
C CYS A 9 22.95 69.90 14.03
N ALA A 10 22.69 69.08 15.05
CA ALA A 10 22.96 67.64 15.04
C ALA A 10 21.80 66.89 14.36
N SER A 11 22.11 66.06 13.36
CA SER A 11 21.16 65.16 12.69
C SER A 11 21.28 63.75 13.25
N LEU A 12 20.24 63.29 13.97
CA LEU A 12 20.03 61.89 14.31
C LEU A 12 19.56 61.13 13.06
N ALA A 13 20.39 60.22 12.55
CA ALA A 13 19.98 59.25 11.55
C ALA A 13 19.17 58.13 12.22
N PHE A 14 17.87 58.12 12.02
CA PHE A 14 17.04 56.94 12.24
C PHE A 14 17.38 55.90 11.17
N LEU A 15 18.19 54.91 11.52
CA LEU A 15 18.25 53.65 10.76
C LEU A 15 16.93 52.91 11.03
N SER A 16 15.99 53.02 10.10
CA SER A 16 14.86 52.12 10.03
C SER A 16 15.37 50.72 9.68
N ASP A 17 15.53 49.89 10.70
CA ASP A 17 15.78 48.46 10.57
C ASP A 17 14.54 47.85 9.88
N SER A 18 14.61 47.73 8.56
CA SER A 18 13.55 47.11 7.76
C SER A 18 13.59 45.61 8.05
N PRO A 19 12.46 44.96 8.40
CA PRO A 19 12.46 43.52 8.59
C PRO A 19 12.86 42.89 7.26
N ALA A 20 14.00 42.20 7.23
CA ALA A 20 14.50 41.46 6.08
C ALA A 20 13.35 40.66 5.45
N GLY A 21 12.96 41.04 4.23
CA GLY A 21 11.79 40.50 3.56
C GLY A 21 11.89 38.98 3.38
N ALA A 22 10.85 38.25 3.80
CA ALA A 22 10.77 36.81 3.60
C ALA A 22 10.88 36.46 2.11
N ASP A 23 11.84 35.59 1.76
CA ASP A 23 12.06 35.08 0.42
C ASP A 23 10.77 34.38 -0.12
N PRO A 24 10.18 34.88 -1.24
CA PRO A 24 9.00 34.27 -1.84
C PRO A 24 9.19 32.81 -2.23
N ALA A 25 10.38 32.42 -2.72
CA ALA A 25 10.67 31.04 -3.12
C ALA A 25 10.67 30.11 -1.91
N ARG A 26 11.26 30.55 -0.79
CA ARG A 26 11.21 29.82 0.49
C ARG A 26 9.79 29.67 1.02
N SER A 27 8.97 30.71 0.90
CA SER A 27 7.56 30.68 1.31
C SER A 27 6.75 29.67 0.47
N MET A 28 6.99 29.63 -0.84
CA MET A 28 6.42 28.61 -1.73
C MET A 28 6.84 27.19 -1.35
N LEU A 29 8.13 26.99 -1.07
CA LEU A 29 8.66 25.69 -0.65
C LEU A 29 8.02 25.21 0.68
N ALA A 30 7.95 26.08 1.69
CA ALA A 30 7.35 25.74 2.99
C ALA A 30 5.87 25.37 2.89
N ARG A 31 5.11 26.10 2.06
CA ARG A 31 3.72 25.75 1.74
C ARG A 31 3.64 24.37 1.10
N ASP A 32 4.47 24.13 0.09
CA ASP A 32 4.46 22.92 -0.71
C ASP A 32 4.83 21.67 0.10
N ILE A 33 5.77 21.81 1.04
CA ILE A 33 6.09 20.79 2.05
C ILE A 33 4.88 20.51 2.94
N SER A 34 4.27 21.55 3.51
CA SER A 34 3.14 21.43 4.44
C SER A 34 1.91 20.77 3.81
N ILE A 35 1.69 21.04 2.52
CA ILE A 35 0.67 20.39 1.71
C ILE A 35 0.95 18.90 1.51
N THR A 36 2.20 18.54 1.19
CA THR A 36 2.61 17.14 0.99
C THR A 36 2.49 16.36 2.30
N GLU A 37 2.95 16.94 3.42
CA GLU A 37 2.76 16.39 4.75
C GLU A 37 1.27 16.23 5.12
N SER A 38 0.41 17.15 4.70
CA SER A 38 -1.04 17.05 4.97
C SER A 38 -1.66 15.85 4.28
N LEU A 39 -1.28 15.58 3.03
CA LEU A 39 -1.70 14.37 2.32
C LEU A 39 -1.27 13.09 3.07
N ARG A 40 -0.02 13.05 3.56
CA ARG A 40 0.50 11.93 4.37
C ARG A 40 -0.22 11.77 5.71
N ARG A 41 -0.57 12.88 6.37
CA ARG A 41 -1.34 12.89 7.63
C ARG A 41 -2.77 12.36 7.43
N VAL A 42 -3.43 12.73 6.33
CA VAL A 42 -4.74 12.19 5.97
C VAL A 42 -4.68 10.67 5.81
N ARG A 43 -3.68 10.16 5.09
CA ARG A 43 -3.46 8.71 4.97
C ARG A 43 -3.18 8.05 6.33
N LEU A 44 -2.35 8.68 7.17
CA LEU A 44 -2.02 8.18 8.51
C LEU A 44 -3.28 8.02 9.39
N LEU A 45 -4.27 8.91 9.29
CA LEU A 45 -5.55 8.73 10.00
C LEU A 45 -6.25 7.43 9.57
N GLN A 46 -6.29 7.16 8.26
CA GLN A 46 -6.92 5.95 7.73
C GLN A 46 -6.15 4.68 8.11
N ASP A 47 -4.83 4.71 8.03
CA ASP A 47 -4.00 3.57 8.46
C ASP A 47 -4.13 3.33 9.98
N SER A 48 -4.21 4.40 10.78
CA SER A 48 -4.46 4.30 12.22
C SER A 48 -5.83 3.69 12.52
N TYR A 49 -6.88 4.07 11.77
CA TYR A 49 -8.20 3.44 11.87
C TYR A 49 -8.10 1.92 11.73
N ALA A 50 -7.49 1.44 10.64
CA ALA A 50 -7.35 0.02 10.35
C ALA A 50 -6.54 -0.70 11.44
N GLN A 51 -5.43 -0.09 11.85
CA GLN A 51 -4.54 -0.64 12.87
C GLN A 51 -5.18 -0.70 14.27
N TYR A 52 -6.02 0.28 14.64
CA TYR A 52 -6.79 0.26 15.89
C TYR A 52 -7.91 -0.78 15.88
N ALA A 53 -8.59 -0.94 14.73
CA ALA A 53 -9.66 -1.92 14.56
C ALA A 53 -9.15 -3.36 14.76
N GLN A 54 -7.92 -3.64 14.31
CA GLN A 54 -7.24 -4.94 14.47
C GLN A 54 -7.16 -5.40 15.94
N TYR A 55 -7.12 -4.44 16.86
CA TYR A 55 -6.99 -4.67 18.30
C TYR A 55 -8.26 -4.31 19.10
N GLY A 56 -9.37 -4.01 18.41
CA GLY A 56 -10.64 -3.65 19.04
C GLY A 56 -10.58 -2.34 19.82
N LEU A 57 -9.73 -1.40 19.43
CA LEU A 57 -9.55 -0.09 20.08
C LEU A 57 -10.55 0.92 19.49
N TRP A 58 -11.84 0.71 19.75
CA TRP A 58 -12.94 1.47 19.11
C TRP A 58 -13.02 2.92 19.59
N ASP A 59 -12.73 3.17 20.86
CA ASP A 59 -12.64 4.54 21.41
C ASP A 59 -11.53 5.32 20.70
N GLU A 60 -10.38 4.69 20.42
CA GLU A 60 -9.28 5.33 19.69
C GLU A 60 -9.70 5.59 18.23
N ILE A 61 -10.53 4.75 17.62
CA ILE A 61 -11.11 5.05 16.30
C ILE A 61 -12.07 6.24 16.38
N GLY A 62 -12.97 6.26 17.37
CA GLY A 62 -13.88 7.38 17.59
C GLY A 62 -13.14 8.71 17.73
N ASP A 63 -12.03 8.71 18.48
CA ASP A 63 -11.17 9.87 18.71
C ASP A 63 -10.40 10.35 17.45
N LEU A 64 -10.43 9.62 16.33
CA LEU A 64 -9.95 10.10 15.03
C LEU A 64 -10.91 11.11 14.37
N PHE A 65 -12.18 11.12 14.78
CA PHE A 65 -13.21 11.96 14.18
C PHE A 65 -13.23 13.36 14.79
N ALA A 66 -13.69 14.33 13.99
CA ALA A 66 -14.08 15.64 14.49
C ALA A 66 -15.23 15.52 15.52
N PRO A 67 -15.44 16.51 16.40
CA PRO A 67 -16.55 16.48 17.36
C PRO A 67 -17.92 16.24 16.70
N GLU A 68 -18.16 16.88 15.56
CA GLU A 68 -19.37 16.70 14.72
C GLU A 68 -19.16 15.66 13.60
N GLY A 69 -18.14 14.83 13.74
CA GLY A 69 -17.78 13.83 12.74
C GLY A 69 -18.86 12.75 12.60
N ARG A 70 -18.98 12.15 11.42
CA ARG A 70 -20.04 11.16 11.15
C ARG A 70 -19.48 9.87 10.57
N PHE A 71 -20.01 8.74 11.02
CA PHE A 71 -19.86 7.46 10.33
C PHE A 71 -21.20 7.07 9.71
N ILE A 72 -21.21 6.77 8.42
CA ILE A 72 -22.40 6.41 7.66
C ILE A 72 -22.18 5.01 7.09
N PHE A 73 -23.01 4.06 7.52
CA PHE A 73 -23.16 2.77 6.88
C PHE A 73 -24.28 2.87 5.85
N ASP A 74 -23.95 2.76 4.57
CA ASP A 74 -24.84 3.11 3.46
C ASP A 74 -26.11 2.26 3.40
N GLY A 75 -27.19 2.89 2.93
CA GLY A 75 -28.54 2.32 2.89
C GLY A 75 -28.90 1.53 1.62
N GLN A 76 -27.93 0.89 0.98
CA GLN A 76 -28.16 0.20 -0.30
C GLN A 76 -29.18 -0.96 -0.23
N VAL A 77 -29.24 -1.66 0.91
CA VAL A 77 -30.07 -2.88 1.11
C VAL A 77 -30.99 -2.72 2.34
N GLY A 78 -31.12 -1.51 2.86
CA GLY A 78 -31.93 -1.20 4.03
C GLY A 78 -31.74 0.25 4.46
N PRO A 79 -32.32 0.70 5.58
CA PRO A 79 -32.08 2.07 6.05
C PRO A 79 -30.59 2.30 6.33
N ALA A 80 -30.05 3.42 5.84
CA ALA A 80 -28.71 3.85 6.21
C ALA A 80 -28.62 4.01 7.73
N LYS A 81 -27.48 3.65 8.31
CA LYS A 81 -27.21 3.82 9.74
C LYS A 81 -26.13 4.88 9.91
N THR A 82 -26.42 5.89 10.71
CA THR A 82 -25.50 6.99 10.98
C THR A 82 -25.18 7.06 12.46
N ALA A 83 -23.90 7.18 12.78
CA ALA A 83 -23.41 7.51 14.11
C ALA A 83 -22.75 8.89 14.08
N ASN A 84 -23.08 9.75 15.04
CA ASN A 84 -22.62 11.14 15.09
C ASN A 84 -21.75 11.38 16.32
N GLY A 85 -20.58 11.95 16.07
CA GLY A 85 -19.57 12.24 17.08
C GLY A 85 -18.77 11.00 17.53
N PRO A 86 -17.57 11.23 18.12
CA PRO A 86 -16.63 10.17 18.48
C PRO A 86 -17.22 9.00 19.27
N ARG A 87 -18.06 9.28 20.28
CA ARG A 87 -18.61 8.27 21.19
C ARG A 87 -19.58 7.32 20.50
N ASP A 88 -20.50 7.85 19.70
CA ASP A 88 -21.51 7.04 19.02
C ASP A 88 -20.87 6.22 17.90
N ILE A 89 -19.86 6.79 17.22
CA ILE A 89 -19.08 6.07 16.21
C ILE A 89 -18.34 4.89 16.84
N ALA A 90 -17.64 5.11 17.95
CA ALA A 90 -16.99 4.04 18.71
C ALA A 90 -17.99 2.96 19.15
N SER A 91 -19.16 3.37 19.65
CA SER A 91 -20.24 2.45 20.04
C SER A 91 -20.77 1.62 18.88
N PHE A 92 -21.01 2.24 17.72
CA PHE A 92 -21.46 1.57 16.50
C PHE A 92 -20.46 0.50 16.06
N LEU A 93 -19.17 0.86 15.94
CA LEU A 93 -18.11 -0.04 15.48
C LEU A 93 -17.88 -1.18 16.48
N ARG A 94 -17.86 -0.85 17.78
CA ARG A 94 -17.76 -1.83 18.86
C ARG A 94 -18.89 -2.86 18.83
N THR A 95 -20.12 -2.41 18.56
CA THR A 95 -21.28 -3.28 18.46
C THR A 95 -21.18 -4.17 17.22
N ARG A 96 -20.83 -3.61 16.07
CA ARG A 96 -20.80 -4.34 14.79
C ARG A 96 -19.64 -5.33 14.68
N TYR A 97 -18.45 -4.94 15.13
CA TYR A 97 -17.21 -5.69 14.88
C TYR A 97 -16.54 -6.19 16.17
N GLY A 98 -16.75 -5.50 17.30
CA GLY A 98 -16.08 -5.77 18.57
C GLY A 98 -16.84 -6.69 19.53
N GLY A 99 -17.99 -7.24 19.14
CA GLY A 99 -18.83 -8.03 20.05
C GLY A 99 -19.31 -7.26 21.28
N GLY A 100 -19.47 -5.93 21.16
CA GLY A 100 -19.96 -5.06 22.23
C GLY A 100 -18.92 -4.63 23.27
N ARG A 101 -17.61 -4.87 23.04
CA ARG A 101 -16.55 -4.55 24.02
C ARG A 101 -15.32 -3.87 23.41
N GLU A 102 -14.61 -3.14 24.27
CA GLU A 102 -13.25 -2.68 24.01
C GLU A 102 -12.21 -3.81 24.10
N GLY A 103 -11.15 -3.65 23.29
CA GLY A 103 -10.06 -4.60 23.16
C GLY A 103 -10.41 -5.84 22.35
N GLN A 104 -9.39 -6.67 22.12
CA GLN A 104 -9.55 -7.92 21.36
C GLN A 104 -10.53 -8.88 22.04
N VAL A 105 -11.39 -9.48 21.22
CA VAL A 105 -12.27 -10.56 21.65
C VAL A 105 -11.51 -11.89 21.54
N ARG A 106 -11.45 -12.67 22.62
CA ARG A 106 -10.79 -13.99 22.60
C ARG A 106 -11.45 -14.88 21.56
N GLY A 107 -10.64 -15.46 20.68
CA GLY A 107 -11.12 -16.27 19.54
C GLY A 107 -11.78 -15.46 18.42
N GLY A 108 -11.96 -14.15 18.60
CA GLY A 108 -12.47 -13.25 17.58
C GLY A 108 -11.37 -12.72 16.65
N LEU A 109 -11.80 -12.05 15.60
CA LEU A 109 -10.95 -11.35 14.65
C LEU A 109 -11.67 -10.06 14.25
N SER A 110 -10.90 -9.00 14.00
CA SER A 110 -11.40 -7.75 13.43
C SER A 110 -10.31 -7.10 12.59
N ALA A 111 -9.90 -7.76 11.52
CA ALA A 111 -8.90 -7.24 10.60
C ALA A 111 -9.59 -6.48 9.47
N MET A 112 -9.49 -5.14 9.50
CA MET A 112 -9.96 -4.26 8.44
C MET A 112 -8.77 -3.83 7.60
N MET A 113 -8.72 -4.26 6.35
CA MET A 113 -7.74 -3.82 5.36
C MET A 113 -8.40 -2.71 4.55
N ILE A 114 -7.86 -1.50 4.63
CA ILE A 114 -8.42 -0.29 3.99
C ILE A 114 -7.31 0.40 3.20
N ASP A 115 -7.19 0.13 1.91
CA ASP A 115 -6.00 0.53 1.12
C ASP A 115 -6.39 0.97 -0.30
N SER A 116 -5.39 1.07 -1.18
CA SER A 116 -5.51 1.61 -2.55
C SER A 116 -6.15 3.00 -2.57
N PRO A 117 -5.47 3.99 -1.95
CA PRO A 117 -6.05 5.31 -1.72
C PRO A 117 -6.10 6.16 -2.99
N VAL A 118 -7.25 6.77 -3.26
CA VAL A 118 -7.35 8.00 -4.06
C VAL A 118 -7.66 9.15 -3.11
N ILE A 119 -6.74 10.10 -2.96
CA ILE A 119 -6.84 11.25 -2.04
C ILE A 119 -6.63 12.54 -2.82
N ASN A 120 -7.57 13.47 -2.69
CA ASN A 120 -7.46 14.82 -3.23
C ASN A 120 -7.55 15.84 -2.08
N LEU A 121 -6.45 16.56 -1.86
CA LEU A 121 -6.40 17.72 -0.98
C LEU A 121 -6.95 18.96 -1.72
N ALA A 122 -7.86 19.68 -1.07
CA ALA A 122 -8.43 20.91 -1.61
C ALA A 122 -7.38 22.03 -1.72
N ALA A 123 -7.63 23.01 -2.60
CA ALA A 123 -6.70 24.10 -2.88
C ALA A 123 -6.44 25.03 -1.67
N ASP A 124 -7.31 24.99 -0.66
CA ASP A 124 -7.14 25.71 0.61
C ASP A 124 -6.18 25.00 1.59
N GLY A 125 -5.82 23.74 1.32
CA GLY A 125 -4.99 22.90 2.18
C GLY A 125 -5.65 22.54 3.52
N ARG A 126 -6.96 22.74 3.67
CA ARG A 126 -7.70 22.55 4.94
C ARG A 126 -8.71 21.42 4.89
N THR A 127 -9.09 20.95 3.71
CA THR A 127 -9.97 19.79 3.54
C THR A 127 -9.37 18.80 2.56
N ALA A 128 -9.70 17.53 2.75
CA ALA A 128 -9.34 16.48 1.80
C ALA A 128 -10.52 15.52 1.62
N LYS A 129 -10.61 14.94 0.42
CA LYS A 129 -11.51 13.81 0.14
C LYS A 129 -10.66 12.60 -0.19
N ALA A 130 -11.11 11.43 0.24
CA ALA A 130 -10.48 10.17 -0.12
C ALA A 130 -11.49 9.08 -0.45
N ARG A 131 -11.03 8.09 -1.20
CA ARG A 131 -11.72 6.84 -1.50
C ARG A 131 -10.74 5.71 -1.29
N PHE A 132 -11.16 4.70 -0.53
CA PHE A 132 -10.39 3.49 -0.27
C PHE A 132 -11.23 2.28 -0.63
N GLN A 133 -10.56 1.20 -1.01
CA GLN A 133 -11.20 -0.09 -1.05
C GLN A 133 -11.01 -0.78 0.30
N THR A 134 -12.02 -1.56 0.72
CA THR A 134 -12.05 -2.19 2.04
C THR A 134 -12.40 -3.68 1.98
N LEU A 135 -11.68 -4.49 2.75
CA LEU A 135 -11.94 -5.91 3.01
C LEU A 135 -11.79 -6.15 4.51
N ILE A 136 -12.79 -6.79 5.11
CA ILE A 136 -12.94 -6.93 6.56
C ILE A 136 -13.10 -8.41 6.88
N PHE A 137 -12.14 -8.95 7.60
CA PHE A 137 -12.27 -10.26 8.25
C PHE A 137 -12.67 -10.02 9.69
N HIS A 138 -13.91 -10.37 10.03
CA HIS A 138 -14.41 -10.17 11.38
C HIS A 138 -15.18 -11.38 11.91
N GLY A 139 -15.44 -11.38 13.20
CA GLY A 139 -16.25 -12.41 13.85
C GLY A 139 -15.81 -12.70 15.27
N HIS A 140 -16.71 -13.31 16.04
CA HIS A 140 -16.51 -13.66 17.44
C HIS A 140 -17.50 -14.77 17.84
N GLY A 141 -17.26 -15.42 18.98
CA GLY A 141 -18.17 -16.46 19.50
C GLY A 141 -18.35 -17.64 18.55
N GLY A 142 -17.27 -18.06 17.87
CA GLY A 142 -17.31 -19.16 16.91
C GLY A 142 -17.77 -18.79 15.51
N LYS A 143 -18.18 -17.54 15.27
CA LYS A 143 -18.63 -17.05 13.96
C LYS A 143 -17.52 -16.32 13.23
N ALA A 144 -17.45 -16.48 11.91
CA ALA A 144 -16.55 -15.77 11.02
C ALA A 144 -17.31 -15.17 9.84
N ARG A 145 -16.94 -13.96 9.41
CA ARG A 145 -17.61 -13.21 8.34
C ARG A 145 -16.62 -12.41 7.53
N ILE A 146 -16.84 -12.37 6.21
CA ILE A 146 -16.14 -11.50 5.28
C ILE A 146 -17.11 -10.41 4.87
N GLU A 147 -16.66 -9.16 4.94
CA GLU A 147 -17.39 -7.97 4.51
C GLU A 147 -16.43 -7.08 3.72
N GLY A 148 -16.93 -6.28 2.78
CA GLY A 148 -16.08 -5.40 2.00
C GLY A 148 -16.87 -4.37 1.22
N GLY A 149 -16.16 -3.40 0.66
CA GLY A 149 -16.78 -2.30 -0.07
C GLY A 149 -15.86 -1.11 -0.28
N VAL A 150 -16.46 0.06 -0.43
CA VAL A 150 -15.74 1.32 -0.64
C VAL A 150 -15.94 2.20 0.58
N LEU A 151 -14.85 2.77 1.11
CA LEU A 151 -14.90 3.80 2.13
C LEU A 151 -14.60 5.15 1.46
N ALA A 152 -15.59 6.03 1.38
CA ALA A 152 -15.38 7.43 1.01
C ALA A 152 -15.22 8.26 2.29
N THR A 153 -14.25 9.15 2.35
CA THR A 153 -13.91 9.87 3.58
C THR A 153 -13.62 11.33 3.31
N ASP A 154 -14.27 12.19 4.09
CA ASP A 154 -14.01 13.62 4.16
C ASP A 154 -13.14 13.92 5.38
N TYR A 155 -12.10 14.71 5.19
CA TYR A 155 -11.17 15.14 6.23
C TYR A 155 -11.16 16.65 6.34
N MET A 156 -10.86 17.12 7.55
CA MET A 156 -10.69 18.53 7.84
C MET A 156 -9.48 18.77 8.72
N LEU A 157 -8.84 19.91 8.51
CA LEU A 157 -7.78 20.44 9.37
C LEU A 157 -8.41 21.40 10.39
N GLU A 158 -8.36 21.03 11.66
CA GLU A 158 -8.75 21.90 12.77
C GLU A 158 -7.51 22.34 13.54
N GLY A 159 -7.20 23.64 13.50
CA GLY A 159 -5.91 24.15 13.96
C GLY A 159 -4.77 23.54 13.14
N SER A 160 -3.96 22.69 13.77
CA SER A 160 -2.84 21.96 13.14
C SER A 160 -3.07 20.45 13.06
N VAL A 161 -4.27 19.98 13.43
CA VAL A 161 -4.62 18.57 13.57
C VAL A 161 -5.64 18.17 12.52
N TRP A 162 -5.25 17.22 11.66
CA TRP A 162 -6.18 16.59 10.72
C TRP A 162 -7.12 15.64 11.46
N LYS A 163 -8.40 15.65 11.09
CA LYS A 163 -9.45 14.79 11.65
C LYS A 163 -10.35 14.23 10.56
N ILE A 164 -11.04 13.13 10.86
CA ILE A 164 -12.08 12.59 9.99
C ILE A 164 -13.38 13.38 10.22
N ALA A 165 -13.87 14.07 9.19
CA ALA A 165 -15.14 14.79 9.24
C ALA A 165 -16.32 13.86 8.91
N ALA A 166 -16.17 12.99 7.92
CA ALA A 166 -17.18 11.97 7.62
C ALA A 166 -16.52 10.73 7.02
N ALA A 167 -16.96 9.55 7.42
CA ALA A 167 -16.60 8.28 6.81
C ALA A 167 -17.87 7.57 6.34
N HIS A 168 -18.05 7.45 5.03
CA HIS A 168 -19.19 6.80 4.38
C HIS A 168 -18.75 5.46 3.81
N PHE A 169 -19.18 4.38 4.47
CA PHE A 169 -18.93 3.02 4.02
C PHE A 169 -20.07 2.55 3.13
N TYR A 170 -19.75 2.27 1.87
CA TYR A 170 -20.63 1.64 0.89
C TYR A 170 -20.34 0.13 0.88
N PRO A 171 -21.13 -0.68 1.59
CA PRO A 171 -20.94 -2.13 1.59
C PRO A 171 -21.24 -2.67 0.19
N GLN A 172 -20.38 -3.56 -0.29
CA GLN A 172 -20.51 -4.18 -1.61
C GLN A 172 -20.51 -5.70 -1.55
N LEU A 173 -19.95 -6.29 -0.49
CA LEU A 173 -20.01 -7.73 -0.27
C LEU A 173 -20.18 -8.05 1.20
N GLU A 174 -20.85 -9.16 1.47
CA GLU A 174 -20.84 -9.80 2.78
C GLU A 174 -21.14 -11.30 2.71
N GLY A 175 -20.71 -12.04 3.73
CA GLY A 175 -21.22 -13.38 3.99
C GLY A 175 -20.55 -14.07 5.18
N PRO A 176 -21.20 -15.11 5.74
CA PRO A 176 -20.55 -15.99 6.71
C PRO A 176 -19.45 -16.81 6.03
N TYR A 177 -18.36 -17.05 6.75
CA TYR A 177 -17.20 -17.77 6.22
C TYR A 177 -17.54 -19.16 5.68
N GLU A 178 -18.43 -19.88 6.36
CA GLU A 178 -18.82 -21.24 5.97
C GLU A 178 -19.51 -21.30 4.60
N GLU A 179 -20.20 -20.24 4.21
CA GLU A 179 -20.97 -20.20 2.98
C GLU A 179 -20.24 -19.46 1.86
N GLY A 180 -19.31 -18.57 2.21
CA GLY A 180 -18.73 -17.58 1.30
C GLY A 180 -19.52 -16.28 1.31
N TRP A 181 -19.10 -15.31 0.51
CA TRP A 181 -19.76 -14.01 0.39
C TRP A 181 -20.48 -13.84 -0.94
N THR A 182 -21.41 -12.91 -0.97
CA THR A 182 -22.08 -12.44 -2.18
C THR A 182 -22.05 -10.92 -2.22
N ASN A 183 -22.56 -10.34 -3.30
CA ASN A 183 -22.92 -8.94 -3.34
C ASN A 183 -23.77 -8.59 -2.12
N TRP A 184 -23.54 -7.42 -1.55
CA TRP A 184 -24.36 -6.89 -0.46
C TRP A 184 -25.84 -6.86 -0.90
N GLY A 185 -26.70 -7.59 -0.17
CA GLY A 185 -28.11 -7.79 -0.51
C GLY A 185 -28.43 -8.74 -1.67
N GLY A 186 -27.44 -9.45 -2.22
CA GLY A 186 -27.62 -10.48 -3.26
C GLY A 186 -28.00 -9.96 -4.65
N GLY A 187 -28.14 -8.65 -4.83
CA GLY A 187 -28.55 -8.01 -6.09
C GLY A 187 -27.39 -7.44 -6.93
N ASP A 188 -27.76 -6.67 -7.95
CA ASP A 188 -26.79 -5.80 -8.64
C ASP A 188 -26.35 -4.65 -7.74
N LEU A 189 -25.06 -4.34 -7.75
CA LEU A 189 -24.45 -3.32 -6.91
C LEU A 189 -24.41 -1.97 -7.62
N PRO A 190 -24.91 -0.88 -7.03
CA PRO A 190 -24.69 0.45 -7.58
C PRO A 190 -23.21 0.84 -7.55
N VAL A 191 -22.86 1.84 -8.35
CA VAL A 191 -21.52 2.44 -8.33
C VAL A 191 -21.46 3.53 -7.25
N PRO A 192 -20.59 3.42 -6.22
CA PRO A 192 -20.43 4.47 -5.22
C PRO A 192 -19.95 5.79 -5.85
N PRO A 193 -20.48 6.95 -5.42
CA PRO A 193 -20.11 8.26 -5.97
C PRO A 193 -18.60 8.52 -5.96
N TYR A 194 -18.09 9.09 -7.05
CA TYR A 194 -16.69 9.49 -7.16
C TYR A 194 -16.49 10.93 -6.68
N HIS A 195 -15.41 11.18 -5.94
CA HIS A 195 -14.94 12.54 -5.67
C HIS A 195 -13.87 13.01 -6.68
N PHE A 196 -13.50 12.13 -7.61
CA PHE A 196 -12.44 12.35 -8.58
C PHE A 196 -12.89 12.01 -10.00
N ASP A 197 -12.19 12.60 -10.97
CA ASP A 197 -12.37 12.41 -12.40
C ASP A 197 -11.00 12.47 -13.13
N LEU A 198 -11.02 12.51 -14.46
CA LEU A 198 -9.81 12.59 -15.29
C LEU A 198 -8.97 13.87 -15.10
N THR A 199 -9.56 14.92 -14.52
CA THR A 199 -8.90 16.20 -14.27
C THR A 199 -8.13 16.18 -12.96
N ASN A 200 -8.62 15.49 -11.92
CA ASN A 200 -8.02 15.53 -10.59
C ASN A 200 -7.45 14.18 -10.08
N ALA A 201 -7.70 13.05 -10.74
CA ALA A 201 -7.12 11.76 -10.34
C ALA A 201 -5.58 11.76 -10.37
N GLY A 202 -4.98 12.46 -11.34
CA GLY A 202 -3.53 12.69 -11.44
C GLY A 202 -3.01 13.87 -10.62
N LEU A 203 -3.86 14.52 -9.82
CA LEU A 203 -3.54 15.71 -9.00
C LEU A 203 -3.97 15.48 -7.54
N PRO A 204 -3.18 14.72 -6.74
CA PRO A 204 -3.50 14.49 -5.33
C PRO A 204 -3.58 15.80 -4.52
N VAL A 205 -2.90 16.84 -5.00
CA VAL A 205 -2.87 18.17 -4.42
C VAL A 205 -3.33 19.15 -5.48
N GLN A 206 -4.42 19.88 -5.22
CA GLN A 206 -4.85 20.98 -6.07
C GLN A 206 -3.89 22.17 -5.96
N PRO A 207 -3.65 22.93 -7.04
CA PRO A 207 -2.82 24.15 -6.98
C PRO A 207 -3.31 25.10 -5.88
N ALA A 208 -2.44 25.41 -4.93
CA ALA A 208 -2.78 26.24 -3.79
C ALA A 208 -2.98 27.71 -4.18
N LEU A 209 -3.98 28.37 -3.61
CA LEU A 209 -4.38 29.75 -3.95
C LEU A 209 -3.39 30.83 -3.48
N SER A 210 -2.54 30.55 -2.48
CA SER A 210 -1.57 31.52 -1.95
C SER A 210 -0.35 30.83 -1.31
N SER A 211 0.71 31.59 -1.07
CA SER A 211 1.89 31.19 -0.28
C SER A 211 2.05 32.10 0.93
N PRO A 212 1.56 31.70 2.11
CA PRO A 212 1.78 32.48 3.33
C PRO A 212 3.28 32.71 3.56
N ARG A 213 3.66 33.90 4.02
CA ARG A 213 5.05 34.20 4.35
C ARG A 213 5.54 33.26 5.44
N THR A 214 6.73 32.69 5.27
CA THR A 214 7.39 31.86 6.27
C THR A 214 8.63 32.52 6.84
N ALA A 215 8.85 32.36 8.15
CA ALA A 215 10.11 32.68 8.82
C ALA A 215 10.97 31.42 9.07
N GLU A 216 10.52 30.26 8.60
CA GLU A 216 11.21 28.98 8.81
C GLU A 216 12.57 28.95 8.11
N ALA A 217 13.60 28.49 8.82
CA ALA A 217 14.95 28.37 8.27
C ALA A 217 14.99 27.27 7.19
N LEU A 218 15.85 27.44 6.19
CA LEU A 218 16.00 26.47 5.10
C LEU A 218 16.40 25.08 5.61
N SER A 219 17.21 25.00 6.67
CA SER A 219 17.60 23.74 7.33
C SER A 219 16.42 22.99 7.97
N ALA A 220 15.41 23.70 8.46
CA ALA A 220 14.18 23.08 8.98
C ALA A 220 13.32 22.51 7.84
N LEU A 221 13.22 23.23 6.72
CA LEU A 221 12.55 22.74 5.51
C LEU A 221 13.27 21.53 4.91
N GLN A 222 14.60 21.57 4.82
CA GLN A 222 15.43 20.44 4.41
C GLN A 222 15.15 19.19 5.25
N LYS A 223 15.12 19.35 6.58
CA LYS A 223 14.87 18.24 7.50
C LYS A 223 13.50 17.60 7.23
N ARG A 224 12.45 18.41 7.04
CA ARG A 224 11.10 17.91 6.77
C ARG A 224 11.03 17.11 5.46
N VAL A 225 11.67 17.60 4.39
CA VAL A 225 11.74 16.88 3.11
C VAL A 225 12.57 15.59 3.22
N THR A 226 13.67 15.63 3.97
CA THR A 226 14.51 14.44 4.21
C THR A 226 13.68 13.34 4.89
N LEU A 227 12.86 13.68 5.88
CA LEU A 227 11.97 12.73 6.54
C LEU A 227 10.93 12.12 5.58
N LEU A 228 10.37 12.91 4.65
CA LEU A 228 9.46 12.39 3.62
C LEU A 228 10.16 11.38 2.70
N ASN A 229 11.37 11.71 2.24
CA ASN A 229 12.12 10.81 1.37
C ASN A 229 12.58 9.54 2.10
N ASP A 230 12.99 9.64 3.36
CA ASP A 230 13.39 8.48 4.17
C ASP A 230 12.18 7.58 4.51
N GLU A 231 11.01 8.17 4.79
CA GLU A 231 9.75 7.43 4.89
C GLU A 231 9.53 6.60 3.61
N ASP A 232 9.74 7.22 2.45
CA ASP A 232 9.53 6.58 1.16
C ASP A 232 10.50 5.41 0.90
N ARG A 233 11.78 5.57 1.25
CA ARG A 233 12.79 4.51 1.12
C ARG A 233 12.46 3.31 2.00
N VAL A 234 12.06 3.55 3.25
CA VAL A 234 11.70 2.49 4.20
C VAL A 234 10.43 1.76 3.75
N ARG A 235 9.44 2.47 3.21
CA ARG A 235 8.25 1.84 2.61
C ARG A 235 8.60 0.91 1.46
N ASN A 236 9.51 1.34 0.57
CA ASN A 236 9.98 0.50 -0.53
C ASN A 236 10.70 -0.74 0.00
N LEU A 237 11.62 -0.58 0.96
CA LEU A 237 12.37 -1.70 1.54
C LEU A 237 11.44 -2.72 2.21
N GLN A 238 10.42 -2.27 2.93
CA GLN A 238 9.40 -3.12 3.55
C GLN A 238 8.57 -3.89 2.49
N ALA A 239 8.19 -3.24 1.40
CA ALA A 239 7.47 -3.88 0.29
C ALA A 239 8.35 -4.89 -0.46
N ILE A 240 9.61 -4.55 -0.74
CA ILE A 240 10.62 -5.42 -1.37
C ILE A 240 10.83 -6.70 -0.55
N TYR A 241 10.95 -6.58 0.77
CA TYR A 241 10.98 -7.74 1.66
C TYR A 241 9.77 -8.66 1.42
N GLY A 242 8.56 -8.08 1.30
CA GLY A 242 7.34 -8.82 1.02
C GLY A 242 7.46 -9.67 -0.25
N TYR A 243 7.85 -9.06 -1.37
CA TYR A 243 7.96 -9.76 -2.65
C TYR A 243 9.00 -10.88 -2.64
N TYR A 244 10.18 -10.65 -2.04
CA TYR A 244 11.18 -11.72 -1.89
C TYR A 244 10.69 -12.83 -0.97
N ALA A 245 9.97 -12.47 0.11
CA ALA A 245 9.41 -13.46 1.01
C ALA A 245 8.32 -14.31 0.34
N ASP A 246 7.44 -13.70 -0.44
CA ASP A 246 6.37 -14.38 -1.19
C ASP A 246 6.96 -15.50 -2.07
N ARG A 247 8.09 -15.22 -2.72
CA ARG A 247 8.80 -16.12 -3.64
C ARG A 247 9.79 -17.06 -2.97
N ARG A 248 9.94 -17.01 -1.65
CA ARG A 248 10.98 -17.72 -0.89
C ARG A 248 12.39 -17.46 -1.44
N MET A 249 12.64 -16.22 -1.87
CA MET A 249 13.97 -15.74 -2.27
C MET A 249 14.76 -15.39 -1.02
N TRP A 250 15.06 -16.37 -0.19
CA TRP A 250 15.66 -16.22 1.14
C TRP A 250 17.05 -15.60 1.12
N ASP A 251 17.86 -15.87 0.11
CA ASP A 251 19.15 -15.19 -0.03
C ASP A 251 18.97 -13.68 -0.25
N ASP A 252 18.02 -13.28 -1.11
CA ASP A 252 17.64 -11.87 -1.29
C ASP A 252 17.06 -11.27 -0.01
N VAL A 253 16.25 -12.02 0.74
CA VAL A 253 15.73 -11.56 2.05
C VAL A 253 16.87 -11.32 3.03
N VAL A 254 17.82 -12.26 3.18
CA VAL A 254 18.98 -12.13 4.09
C VAL A 254 19.83 -10.92 3.72
N ASP A 255 20.00 -10.64 2.43
CA ASP A 255 20.76 -9.48 1.95
C ASP A 255 20.16 -8.13 2.40
N LEU A 256 18.84 -8.06 2.66
CA LEU A 256 18.19 -6.83 3.14
C LEU A 256 18.56 -6.46 4.58
N PHE A 257 19.08 -7.41 5.37
CA PHE A 257 19.36 -7.22 6.79
C PHE A 257 20.74 -6.61 7.05
N ALA A 258 20.86 -5.86 8.14
CA ALA A 258 22.14 -5.51 8.74
C ALA A 258 22.84 -6.75 9.33
N GLU A 259 24.16 -6.65 9.58
CA GLU A 259 24.95 -7.78 10.07
C GLU A 259 24.53 -8.26 11.46
N ASP A 260 24.24 -7.32 12.38
CA ASP A 260 23.82 -7.58 13.76
C ASP A 260 22.29 -7.58 13.94
N ALA A 261 21.55 -7.80 12.85
CA ALA A 261 20.10 -7.76 12.84
C ALA A 261 19.44 -8.83 13.74
N ALA A 262 18.15 -8.70 13.98
CA ALA A 262 17.37 -9.70 14.70
C ALA A 262 15.99 -9.93 14.07
N VAL A 263 15.50 -11.16 14.18
CA VAL A 263 14.10 -11.49 13.89
C VAL A 263 13.43 -11.95 15.19
N GLU A 264 12.29 -11.39 15.52
CA GLU A 264 11.42 -11.85 16.60
C GLU A 264 10.10 -12.35 16.02
N ILE A 265 9.73 -13.57 16.37
CA ILE A 265 8.38 -14.10 16.13
C ILE A 265 7.73 -14.27 17.50
N GLY A 266 6.66 -13.51 17.74
CA GLY A 266 5.94 -13.56 19.00
C GLY A 266 5.52 -14.98 19.36
N GLY A 267 5.75 -15.39 20.60
CA GLY A 267 5.43 -16.75 21.07
C GLY A 267 6.35 -17.86 20.52
N GLN A 268 7.37 -17.53 19.72
CA GLN A 268 8.36 -18.50 19.25
C GLN A 268 9.76 -18.15 19.78
N GLY A 269 10.26 -16.95 19.52
CA GLY A 269 11.57 -16.53 20.01
C GLY A 269 12.27 -15.51 19.11
N ILE A 270 13.58 -15.35 19.36
CA ILE A 270 14.46 -14.43 18.64
C ILE A 270 15.60 -15.18 17.95
N TRP A 271 15.89 -14.78 16.71
CA TRP A 271 17.07 -15.17 15.94
C TRP A 271 17.97 -13.96 15.71
N ARG A 272 19.29 -14.12 15.85
CA ARG A 272 20.27 -13.04 15.78
C ARG A 272 21.26 -13.18 14.64
N GLY A 273 21.63 -12.04 14.06
CA GLY A 273 22.49 -11.89 12.90
C GLY A 273 21.90 -12.51 11.64
N LYS A 274 22.56 -12.30 10.50
CA LYS A 274 22.14 -12.89 9.21
C LYS A 274 22.03 -14.42 9.25
N VAL A 275 22.91 -15.09 9.99
CA VAL A 275 22.84 -16.55 10.21
C VAL A 275 21.54 -16.93 10.93
N GLY A 276 21.15 -16.18 11.96
CA GLY A 276 19.87 -16.35 12.63
C GLY A 276 18.69 -16.11 11.70
N VAL A 277 18.72 -15.04 10.91
CA VAL A 277 17.69 -14.74 9.90
C VAL A 277 17.53 -15.92 8.94
N ARG A 278 18.63 -16.45 8.40
CA ARG A 278 18.61 -17.63 7.51
C ARG A 278 17.95 -18.84 8.18
N ARG A 279 18.35 -19.18 9.41
CA ARG A 279 17.74 -20.29 10.17
C ARG A 279 16.24 -20.11 10.40
N TRP A 280 15.79 -18.87 10.63
CA TRP A 280 14.36 -18.57 10.75
C TRP A 280 13.62 -18.77 9.42
N LEU A 281 14.20 -18.35 8.29
CA LEU A 281 13.62 -18.56 6.96
C LEU A 281 13.53 -20.05 6.60
N ASP A 282 14.55 -20.83 6.92
CA ASP A 282 14.58 -22.29 6.70
C ASP A 282 13.45 -23.03 7.42
N ARG A 283 12.94 -22.47 8.53
CA ARG A 283 11.75 -22.99 9.22
C ARG A 283 10.47 -22.85 8.40
N ILE A 284 10.36 -21.78 7.60
CA ILE A 284 9.18 -21.52 6.76
C ILE A 284 9.18 -22.48 5.57
N GLY A 285 10.37 -22.81 5.06
CA GLY A 285 10.58 -23.77 3.99
C GLY A 285 11.89 -23.49 3.26
N GLU A 286 12.25 -24.37 2.33
CA GLU A 286 13.45 -24.23 1.51
C GLU A 286 13.37 -23.01 0.57
N GLN A 287 14.53 -22.62 0.02
CA GLN A 287 14.67 -21.58 -1.01
C GLN A 287 13.83 -21.94 -2.24
N GLY A 288 13.05 -20.97 -2.72
CA GLY A 288 12.18 -21.12 -3.88
C GLY A 288 10.87 -21.84 -3.55
N LEU A 289 9.82 -21.47 -4.29
CA LEU A 289 8.54 -22.17 -4.24
C LEU A 289 8.59 -23.42 -5.12
N ARG A 290 8.02 -24.51 -4.60
CA ARG A 290 7.70 -25.70 -5.39
C ARG A 290 6.25 -25.66 -5.87
N HIS A 291 5.95 -26.54 -6.82
CA HIS A 291 4.58 -26.82 -7.24
C HIS A 291 3.63 -26.93 -6.04
N GLY A 292 2.44 -26.32 -6.16
CA GLY A 292 1.41 -26.31 -5.13
C GLY A 292 1.70 -25.43 -3.91
N GLN A 293 2.84 -24.74 -3.83
CA GLN A 293 3.17 -23.90 -2.68
C GLN A 293 2.76 -22.44 -2.89
N LEU A 294 1.82 -21.98 -2.05
CA LEU A 294 1.46 -20.57 -1.96
C LEU A 294 2.01 -20.00 -0.66
N ASN A 295 2.67 -18.84 -0.76
CA ASN A 295 3.32 -18.19 0.38
C ASN A 295 3.12 -16.67 0.35
N ASP A 296 1.99 -16.21 -0.17
CA ASP A 296 1.68 -14.79 -0.28
C ASP A 296 1.44 -14.16 1.09
N ARG A 297 2.20 -13.10 1.40
CA ARG A 297 2.15 -12.32 2.65
C ARG A 297 1.87 -10.86 2.32
N VAL A 298 0.62 -10.59 1.93
CA VAL A 298 0.19 -9.27 1.46
C VAL A 298 0.20 -8.25 2.59
N GLN A 299 0.84 -7.11 2.37
CA GLN A 299 0.98 -6.05 3.38
C GLN A 299 0.00 -4.91 3.13
N PHE A 300 -0.72 -4.51 4.18
CA PHE A 300 -1.74 -3.45 4.16
C PHE A 300 -1.50 -2.42 5.27
N ASN A 301 -2.01 -1.20 5.04
CA ASN A 301 -2.06 -0.14 6.05
C ASN A 301 -0.70 0.11 6.73
N VAL A 302 0.35 0.09 5.91
CA VAL A 302 1.73 0.26 6.40
C VAL A 302 1.93 1.70 6.82
N THR A 303 2.29 1.92 8.09
CA THR A 303 2.78 3.20 8.59
C THR A 303 4.29 3.14 8.73
N VAL A 304 4.95 4.27 8.47
CA VAL A 304 6.38 4.43 8.65
C VAL A 304 6.64 5.69 9.47
N LYS A 305 7.62 5.62 10.36
CA LYS A 305 8.10 6.75 11.14
C LYS A 305 9.62 6.74 11.16
N VAL A 306 10.22 7.84 10.73
CA VAL A 306 11.66 8.08 10.85
C VAL A 306 11.92 8.74 12.20
N ASP A 307 12.92 8.24 12.93
CA ASP A 307 13.27 8.78 14.24
C ASP A 307 14.02 10.12 14.12
N PRO A 308 13.99 10.98 15.16
CA PRO A 308 14.52 12.34 15.07
C PRO A 308 16.00 12.46 14.67
N GLY A 309 16.77 11.38 14.87
CA GLY A 309 18.18 11.25 14.48
C GLY A 309 18.40 10.87 13.01
N GLY A 310 17.37 10.59 12.22
CA GLY A 310 17.43 10.37 10.77
C GLY A 310 18.05 9.05 10.29
N ASN A 311 18.78 8.33 11.13
CA ASN A 311 19.42 7.05 10.77
C ASN A 311 18.65 5.81 11.25
N GLU A 312 17.47 6.01 11.83
CA GLU A 312 16.61 4.95 12.34
C GLU A 312 15.18 5.22 11.90
N ALA A 313 14.45 4.17 11.54
CA ALA A 313 13.05 4.25 11.21
C ALA A 313 12.32 2.96 11.61
N HIS A 314 11.00 3.04 11.73
CA HIS A 314 10.15 1.92 12.08
C HIS A 314 9.01 1.80 11.07
N ALA A 315 8.62 0.58 10.72
CA ALA A 315 7.43 0.30 9.91
C ALA A 315 6.49 -0.65 10.66
N ARG A 316 5.19 -0.39 10.59
CA ARG A 316 4.15 -1.22 11.18
C ARG A 316 3.02 -1.40 10.19
N GLY A 317 2.45 -2.59 10.09
CA GLY A 317 1.33 -2.84 9.19
C GLY A 317 0.61 -4.15 9.48
N ILE A 318 -0.44 -4.39 8.71
CA ILE A 318 -1.23 -5.62 8.72
C ILE A 318 -0.66 -6.53 7.64
N GLU A 319 -0.42 -7.79 7.97
CA GLU A 319 -0.04 -8.81 7.00
C GLU A 319 -1.16 -9.85 6.88
N LEU A 320 -1.60 -10.09 5.65
CA LEU A 320 -2.53 -11.15 5.27
C LEU A 320 -1.75 -12.26 4.59
N GLY A 321 -1.59 -13.38 5.27
CA GLY A 321 -1.05 -14.62 4.73
C GLY A 321 -2.12 -15.41 3.99
N MET A 322 -1.93 -15.58 2.68
CA MET A 322 -2.60 -16.59 1.87
C MET A 322 -1.59 -17.71 1.64
N LEU A 323 -1.73 -18.81 2.38
CA LEU A 323 -0.74 -19.88 2.40
C LEU A 323 -1.37 -21.18 1.89
N GLY A 324 -0.58 -22.05 1.25
CA GLY A 324 -1.12 -23.31 0.74
C GLY A 324 -0.08 -24.33 0.29
N GLU A 325 -0.51 -25.59 0.33
CA GLU A 325 0.18 -26.78 -0.19
C GLU A 325 -0.88 -27.57 -1.00
N ALA A 326 -1.16 -27.11 -2.21
CA ALA A 326 -2.30 -27.58 -3.02
C ALA A 326 -2.19 -29.06 -3.43
N ASP A 327 -0.98 -29.58 -3.56
CA ASP A 327 -0.72 -31.02 -3.80
C ASP A 327 -1.22 -31.89 -2.67
N ARG A 328 -1.36 -31.31 -1.47
CA ARG A 328 -1.91 -31.95 -0.27
C ARG A 328 -3.32 -31.47 0.05
N GLU A 329 -3.90 -30.64 -0.82
CA GLU A 329 -5.18 -29.97 -0.60
C GLU A 329 -5.26 -29.17 0.70
N GLN A 330 -4.16 -28.50 1.09
CA GLN A 330 -4.09 -27.72 2.32
C GLN A 330 -3.94 -26.23 2.04
N GLY A 331 -4.56 -25.41 2.90
CA GLY A 331 -4.44 -23.97 2.84
C GLY A 331 -4.73 -23.30 4.18
N TRP A 332 -4.20 -22.09 4.35
CA TRP A 332 -4.35 -21.33 5.58
C TRP A 332 -4.55 -19.85 5.31
N TRP A 333 -5.37 -19.24 6.16
CA TRP A 333 -5.31 -17.80 6.39
C TRP A 333 -4.35 -17.52 7.55
N GLU A 334 -3.58 -16.45 7.42
CA GLU A 334 -2.81 -15.90 8.51
C GLU A 334 -3.03 -14.39 8.60
N ILE A 335 -3.26 -13.86 9.80
CA ILE A 335 -3.32 -12.42 10.07
C ILE A 335 -2.26 -12.11 11.10
N ALA A 336 -1.34 -11.22 10.73
CA ALA A 336 -0.29 -10.77 11.61
C ALA A 336 -0.16 -9.24 11.62
N THR A 337 0.55 -8.76 12.63
CA THR A 337 1.08 -7.41 12.66
C THR A 337 2.59 -7.50 12.65
N PHE A 338 3.21 -6.78 11.72
CA PHE A 338 4.66 -6.57 11.76
C PHE A 338 4.98 -5.23 12.43
N HIS A 339 6.13 -5.18 13.11
CA HIS A 339 6.72 -3.98 13.70
C HIS A 339 8.23 -4.03 13.47
N ASN A 340 8.67 -3.50 12.35
CA ASN A 340 10.05 -3.63 11.89
C ASN A 340 10.83 -2.35 12.17
N ARG A 341 12.10 -2.50 12.53
CA ARG A 341 13.08 -1.43 12.73
C ARG A 341 14.09 -1.46 11.59
N PHE A 342 14.43 -0.28 11.08
CA PHE A 342 15.34 -0.07 9.97
C PHE A 342 16.45 0.86 10.39
N ILE A 343 17.64 0.66 9.84
CA ILE A 343 18.78 1.55 10.07
C ILE A 343 19.37 1.99 8.75
N ARG A 344 19.91 3.22 8.75
CA ARG A 344 20.74 3.73 7.67
C ARG A 344 22.20 3.55 8.05
N GLN A 345 22.89 2.68 7.34
CA GLN A 345 24.31 2.42 7.52
C GLN A 345 25.03 2.68 6.19
N ASP A 346 26.07 3.53 6.21
CA ASP A 346 26.86 3.88 5.02
C ASP A 346 26.00 4.38 3.84
N GLY A 347 24.97 5.18 4.17
CA GLY A 347 24.00 5.73 3.22
C GLY A 347 22.96 4.74 2.69
N VAL A 348 22.88 3.51 3.23
CA VAL A 348 21.95 2.47 2.77
C VAL A 348 20.97 2.11 3.88
N TRP A 349 19.66 2.16 3.60
CA TRP A 349 18.67 1.62 4.51
C TRP A 349 18.66 0.09 4.48
N LYS A 350 18.65 -0.53 5.66
CA LYS A 350 18.63 -1.98 5.89
C LYS A 350 17.61 -2.35 6.96
N LEU A 351 17.13 -3.59 6.95
CA LEU A 351 16.34 -4.17 8.04
C LEU A 351 17.25 -4.46 9.24
N GLN A 352 16.92 -3.91 10.40
CA GLN A 352 17.65 -4.15 11.65
C GLN A 352 16.89 -5.13 12.55
N GLU A 353 15.59 -4.93 12.71
CA GLU A 353 14.75 -5.81 13.49
C GLU A 353 13.50 -6.11 12.70
N MET A 354 13.20 -7.39 12.50
CA MET A 354 11.92 -7.82 11.97
C MET A 354 11.12 -8.46 13.08
N ARG A 355 9.95 -7.92 13.40
CA ARG A 355 9.14 -8.42 14.52
C ARG A 355 7.75 -8.71 14.04
N ARG A 356 7.31 -9.95 14.16
CA ARG A 356 6.03 -10.40 13.62
C ARG A 356 5.20 -11.10 14.69
N PHE A 357 3.93 -10.69 14.79
CA PHE A 357 3.00 -11.16 15.81
C PHE A 357 1.75 -11.70 15.13
N VAL A 358 1.63 -13.03 15.09
CA VAL A 358 0.51 -13.73 14.44
C VAL A 358 -0.70 -13.70 15.36
N GLN A 359 -1.75 -12.99 14.94
CA GLN A 359 -3.00 -12.90 15.68
C GLN A 359 -3.91 -14.11 15.40
N ALA A 360 -3.89 -14.59 14.16
CA ALA A 360 -4.68 -15.72 13.73
C ALA A 360 -3.91 -16.49 12.66
N LYS A 361 -3.82 -17.81 12.79
CA LYS A 361 -3.53 -18.74 11.71
C LYS A 361 -4.61 -19.80 11.71
N THR A 362 -5.22 -20.10 10.57
CA THR A 362 -6.43 -20.92 10.52
C THR A 362 -6.43 -21.82 9.31
N ASP A 363 -6.92 -23.04 9.46
CA ASP A 363 -7.27 -23.88 8.33
C ASP A 363 -8.31 -23.14 7.44
N ILE A 364 -8.09 -23.15 6.13
CA ILE A 364 -8.90 -22.41 5.16
C ILE A 364 -10.31 -22.99 4.97
N PHE A 365 -10.55 -24.26 5.30
CA PHE A 365 -11.88 -24.85 5.18
C PHE A 365 -12.72 -24.64 6.44
N LEU A 366 -12.08 -24.43 7.59
CA LEU A 366 -12.73 -24.17 8.86
C LEU A 366 -12.89 -22.68 9.17
N GLY A 367 -11.92 -21.85 8.76
CA GLY A 367 -11.88 -20.42 9.02
C GLY A 367 -11.59 -20.04 10.47
N TRP A 368 -11.49 -18.73 10.73
CA TRP A 368 -11.11 -18.21 12.05
C TRP A 368 -12.18 -18.34 13.14
N GLY A 369 -13.41 -18.70 12.76
CA GLY A 369 -14.48 -19.00 13.71
C GLY A 369 -14.30 -20.37 14.37
N LYS A 370 -13.75 -21.34 13.63
CA LYS A 370 -13.67 -22.75 14.06
C LYS A 370 -12.25 -23.31 14.16
N SER A 371 -11.26 -22.63 13.59
CA SER A 371 -9.86 -23.05 13.62
C SER A 371 -8.96 -21.96 14.23
N ARG A 372 -8.01 -22.38 15.04
CA ARG A 372 -6.86 -21.57 15.50
C ARG A 372 -5.63 -22.48 15.62
N ILE A 373 -4.65 -22.23 14.77
CA ILE A 373 -3.38 -22.96 14.73
C ILE A 373 -2.34 -22.14 15.48
N SER A 374 -1.67 -22.78 16.44
CA SER A 374 -0.51 -22.23 17.11
C SER A 374 0.70 -23.02 16.65
N ASP A 375 1.60 -22.38 15.93
CA ASP A 375 2.86 -23.01 15.56
C ASP A 375 3.74 -23.17 16.82
N PRO A 376 4.34 -24.34 17.06
CA PRO A 376 5.20 -24.56 18.21
C PRO A 376 6.50 -23.76 18.09
N VAL A 377 7.18 -23.58 19.23
CA VAL A 377 8.55 -23.07 19.23
C VAL A 377 9.43 -24.06 18.45
N PRO A 378 10.13 -23.61 17.38
CA PRO A 378 11.00 -24.49 16.61
C PRO A 378 12.20 -24.98 17.42
N ALA A 379 12.67 -26.18 17.12
CA ALA A 379 13.75 -26.87 17.79
C ALA A 379 14.84 -27.32 16.79
N GLY A 380 15.97 -27.83 17.28
CA GLY A 380 17.06 -28.32 16.44
C GLY A 380 17.71 -27.21 15.62
N ALA A 381 17.97 -27.46 14.34
CA ALA A 381 18.74 -26.56 13.46
C ALA A 381 18.09 -25.19 13.23
N THR A 382 16.78 -25.08 13.40
CA THR A 382 16.01 -23.84 13.22
C THR A 382 15.58 -23.20 14.55
N ALA A 383 16.07 -23.71 15.68
CA ALA A 383 15.76 -23.18 17.01
C ALA A 383 16.14 -21.68 17.12
N PRO A 384 15.36 -20.88 17.85
CA PRO A 384 15.70 -19.50 18.13
C PRO A 384 16.87 -19.43 19.11
N ASP A 385 17.72 -18.41 18.98
CA ASP A 385 18.78 -18.11 19.95
C ASP A 385 18.20 -17.77 21.33
N ARG A 386 16.97 -17.24 21.37
CA ARG A 386 16.20 -17.02 22.60
C ARG A 386 14.74 -17.46 22.42
N PRO A 387 14.35 -18.66 22.87
CA PRO A 387 12.97 -19.13 22.84
C PRO A 387 11.99 -18.27 23.68
N ASP A 388 10.72 -18.20 23.26
CA ASP A 388 9.64 -17.54 24.00
C ASP A 388 8.34 -18.36 24.02
N ALA A 389 8.36 -19.50 24.71
CA ALA A 389 7.24 -20.44 24.76
C ALA A 389 6.02 -19.99 25.59
N LYS A 390 6.12 -18.87 26.32
CA LYS A 390 5.12 -18.49 27.35
C LYS A 390 4.19 -17.35 26.92
N ALA A 391 4.41 -16.73 25.77
CA ALA A 391 3.61 -15.59 25.34
C ALA A 391 2.26 -16.04 24.73
N SER A 392 1.16 -15.58 25.31
CA SER A 392 -0.17 -15.69 24.70
C SER A 392 -0.30 -14.64 23.60
N LEU A 393 -0.22 -15.06 22.34
CA LEU A 393 -0.32 -14.17 21.17
C LEU A 393 -1.63 -13.36 21.15
N ALA A 394 -2.71 -13.92 21.71
CA ALA A 394 -4.01 -13.25 21.83
C ALA A 394 -4.01 -12.07 22.82
N ASP A 395 -2.95 -11.92 23.62
CA ASP A 395 -2.81 -10.84 24.60
C ASP A 395 -1.67 -9.87 24.23
N LEU A 396 -1.14 -9.93 23.00
CA LEU A 396 -0.04 -9.07 22.55
C LEU A 396 -0.52 -8.01 21.55
N VAL A 397 -0.18 -6.76 21.83
CA VAL A 397 -0.40 -5.62 20.93
C VAL A 397 0.97 -5.02 20.61
N PRO A 398 1.53 -5.23 19.42
CA PRO A 398 2.74 -4.53 18.99
C PRO A 398 2.51 -3.03 19.03
N ALA A 399 3.45 -2.33 19.63
CA ALA A 399 3.39 -0.89 19.86
C ALA A 399 3.00 -0.14 18.58
N PHE A 400 2.26 0.95 18.74
CA PHE A 400 2.02 1.87 17.64
C PHE A 400 3.24 2.79 17.50
N LEU A 401 3.59 3.17 16.27
CA LEU A 401 4.81 3.94 15.99
C LEU A 401 4.78 5.35 16.61
N GLY A 402 3.58 5.86 16.91
CA GLY A 402 3.37 7.21 17.40
C GLY A 402 2.27 7.32 18.44
N ARG A 403 2.09 8.55 18.90
CA ARG A 403 0.90 8.95 19.67
C ARG A 403 -0.32 8.94 18.75
N HIS A 404 -1.49 8.92 19.36
CA HIS A 404 -2.75 9.06 18.64
C HIS A 404 -2.73 10.35 17.78
N PRO A 405 -3.01 10.28 16.47
CA PRO A 405 -2.76 11.39 15.55
C PRO A 405 -3.64 12.62 15.81
N VAL A 406 -4.85 12.43 16.35
CA VAL A 406 -5.73 13.55 16.74
C VAL A 406 -5.49 14.03 18.17
N THR A 407 -5.54 13.13 19.15
CA THR A 407 -5.52 13.51 20.56
C THR A 407 -4.12 13.76 21.13
N GLY A 408 -3.05 13.33 20.44
CA GLY A 408 -1.67 13.40 20.94
C GLY A 408 -1.37 12.50 22.15
N ARG A 409 -2.35 11.73 22.63
CA ARG A 409 -2.19 10.83 23.77
C ARG A 409 -1.49 9.52 23.36
N PRO A 410 -0.75 8.86 24.28
CA PRO A 410 -0.24 7.52 24.01
C PRO A 410 -1.40 6.53 23.83
N VAL A 411 -1.36 5.72 22.76
CA VAL A 411 -2.33 4.64 22.54
C VAL A 411 -1.99 3.48 23.47
N ARG A 412 -2.97 2.94 24.19
CA ARG A 412 -2.77 1.87 25.18
C ARG A 412 -3.53 0.62 24.79
N ALA A 413 -2.94 -0.54 25.06
CA ALA A 413 -3.68 -1.80 25.02
C ALA A 413 -4.82 -1.80 26.05
N LYS A 414 -5.90 -2.53 25.76
CA LYS A 414 -7.11 -2.63 26.61
C LYS A 414 -7.26 -4.04 27.18
N GLY A 415 -7.95 -4.15 28.31
CA GLY A 415 -8.19 -5.44 28.97
C GLY A 415 -6.91 -6.11 29.45
N ARG A 416 -6.71 -7.38 29.09
CA ARG A 416 -5.52 -8.19 29.48
C ARG A 416 -4.34 -8.01 28.54
N ALA A 417 -4.56 -7.36 27.41
CA ALA A 417 -3.55 -7.22 26.38
C ALA A 417 -2.42 -6.29 26.82
N LYS A 418 -1.20 -6.59 26.39
CA LYS A 418 0.02 -5.85 26.74
C LYS A 418 0.67 -5.29 25.48
N LEU A 419 1.19 -4.06 25.60
CA LEU A 419 2.04 -3.52 24.56
C LEU A 419 3.38 -4.28 24.53
N VAL A 420 3.74 -4.76 23.35
CA VAL A 420 5.04 -5.38 23.04
C VAL A 420 5.75 -4.59 21.95
N ALA A 421 6.99 -4.94 21.63
CA ALA A 421 7.81 -4.17 20.72
C ALA A 421 8.00 -2.69 21.11
N THR A 422 8.04 -2.41 22.42
CA THR A 422 8.16 -1.05 22.98
C THR A 422 9.60 -0.54 23.05
N GLY A 423 10.58 -1.40 22.77
CA GLY A 423 12.00 -1.06 22.77
C GLY A 423 12.81 -1.96 21.83
N PRO A 424 14.04 -1.55 21.50
CA PRO A 424 14.88 -2.26 20.55
C PRO A 424 15.39 -3.60 21.07
N LEU A 425 15.61 -4.54 20.16
CA LEU A 425 16.27 -5.82 20.38
C LEU A 425 17.80 -5.77 20.12
N THR A 426 18.23 -4.76 19.37
CA THR A 426 19.63 -4.52 19.00
C THR A 426 20.14 -3.18 19.55
N GLY A 427 21.38 -2.82 19.23
CA GLY A 427 22.06 -1.64 19.77
C GLY A 427 21.36 -0.30 19.45
N ARG A 428 21.85 0.74 20.13
CA ARG A 428 21.49 2.13 19.82
C ARG A 428 22.18 2.55 18.51
N ILE A 429 21.49 3.39 17.74
CA ILE A 429 22.00 3.92 16.48
C ILE A 429 22.36 5.39 16.67
N ALA A 430 23.54 5.77 16.19
CA ALA A 430 23.99 7.15 16.24
C ALA A 430 23.13 8.02 15.30
N ALA A 431 22.78 9.21 15.77
CA ALA A 431 22.09 10.19 14.94
C ALA A 431 22.97 10.56 13.73
N GLY A 432 22.34 10.63 12.57
CA GLY A 432 22.94 11.15 11.35
C GLY A 432 22.99 12.67 11.36
N ARG A 433 23.80 13.22 10.46
CA ARG A 433 23.79 14.64 10.12
C ARG A 433 23.70 14.75 8.62
N ASP A 434 22.64 15.40 8.14
CA ASP A 434 22.50 15.68 6.73
C ASP A 434 23.34 16.92 6.39
N ALA A 435 24.11 16.84 5.30
CA ALA A 435 24.83 18.00 4.80
C ALA A 435 23.81 19.08 4.37
N PRO A 436 24.03 20.36 4.71
CA PRO A 436 23.18 21.45 4.23
C PRO A 436 23.13 21.47 2.70
N VAL A 437 21.94 21.70 2.15
CA VAL A 437 21.74 21.87 0.71
C VAL A 437 20.98 23.16 0.40
N ASP A 438 21.04 23.58 -0.85
CA ASP A 438 20.33 24.77 -1.32
C ASP A 438 18.83 24.51 -1.52
N LEU A 439 18.11 25.58 -1.87
CA LEU A 439 16.67 25.57 -2.05
C LEU A 439 16.23 24.65 -3.20
N ASP A 440 16.99 24.63 -4.31
CA ASP A 440 16.66 23.87 -5.51
C ASP A 440 16.79 22.37 -5.27
N GLU A 441 17.81 21.96 -4.52
CA GLU A 441 17.98 20.56 -4.13
C GLU A 441 16.88 20.09 -3.16
N ILE A 442 16.46 20.94 -2.21
CA ILE A 442 15.32 20.61 -1.32
C ILE A 442 14.03 20.49 -2.15
N ARG A 443 13.87 21.36 -3.14
CA ARG A 443 12.72 21.34 -4.05
C ARG A 443 12.68 20.05 -4.87
N ARG A 444 13.80 19.67 -5.48
CA ARG A 444 13.95 18.43 -6.24
C ARG A 444 13.60 17.21 -5.38
N ARG A 445 14.09 17.17 -4.14
CA ARG A 445 13.76 16.11 -3.17
C ARG A 445 12.29 16.06 -2.79
N LEU A 446 11.64 17.22 -2.63
CA LEU A 446 10.19 17.28 -2.39
C LEU A 446 9.39 16.74 -3.58
N ASP A 447 9.78 17.10 -4.80
CA ASP A 447 9.09 16.66 -6.01
C ASP A 447 9.18 15.13 -6.18
N ARG A 448 10.24 14.49 -5.68
CA ARG A 448 10.34 13.02 -5.62
C ARG A 448 9.30 12.37 -4.70
N SER A 449 9.07 12.91 -3.51
CA SER A 449 8.02 12.38 -2.62
C SER A 449 6.62 12.65 -3.16
N ARG A 450 6.41 13.79 -3.84
CA ARG A 450 5.16 14.08 -4.56
C ARG A 450 4.92 13.15 -5.72
N ALA A 451 5.96 12.71 -6.41
CA ALA A 451 5.85 11.73 -7.49
C ALA A 451 5.32 10.38 -7.00
N ARG A 452 5.76 9.94 -5.82
CA ARG A 452 5.20 8.75 -5.18
C ARG A 452 3.69 8.89 -4.94
N ASP A 453 3.28 10.02 -4.38
CA ASP A 453 1.86 10.29 -4.12
C ASP A 453 1.05 10.31 -5.40
N GLY A 454 1.55 10.98 -6.44
CA GLY A 454 0.93 11.03 -7.76
C GLY A 454 0.77 9.66 -8.41
N ALA A 455 1.84 8.86 -8.44
CA ALA A 455 1.83 7.50 -8.99
C ALA A 455 0.86 6.58 -8.25
N MET A 456 0.84 6.65 -6.91
CA MET A 456 -0.10 5.89 -6.09
C MET A 456 -1.55 6.27 -6.37
N ASN A 457 -1.84 7.57 -6.45
CA ASN A 457 -3.19 8.10 -6.65
C ASN A 457 -3.76 7.70 -8.01
N VAL A 458 -3.01 7.90 -9.09
CA VAL A 458 -3.45 7.56 -10.45
C VAL A 458 -3.56 6.05 -10.66
N GLY A 459 -2.68 5.26 -10.02
CA GLY A 459 -2.78 3.80 -10.00
C GLY A 459 -4.05 3.31 -9.32
N ALA A 460 -4.36 3.83 -8.13
CA ALA A 460 -5.59 3.47 -7.42
C ALA A 460 -6.86 3.91 -8.18
N ALA A 461 -6.84 5.11 -8.79
CA ALA A 461 -7.94 5.60 -9.62
C ALA A 461 -8.22 4.69 -10.82
N TYR A 462 -7.16 4.18 -11.46
CA TYR A 462 -7.28 3.17 -12.52
C TYR A 462 -7.98 1.90 -12.02
N GLY A 463 -7.63 1.40 -10.84
CA GLY A 463 -8.28 0.25 -10.21
C GLY A 463 -9.78 0.45 -10.01
N PHE A 464 -10.19 1.61 -9.47
CA PHE A 464 -11.61 1.95 -9.31
C PHE A 464 -12.39 2.00 -10.63
N TYR A 465 -11.83 2.62 -11.67
CA TYR A 465 -12.48 2.65 -12.97
C TYR A 465 -12.61 1.26 -13.60
N LEU A 466 -11.65 0.35 -13.37
CA LEU A 466 -11.79 -1.04 -13.78
C LEU A 466 -12.89 -1.78 -13.01
N ASP A 467 -12.93 -1.65 -11.69
CA ASP A 467 -13.92 -2.29 -10.81
C ASP A 467 -15.35 -1.88 -11.14
N ASP A 468 -15.50 -0.66 -11.64
CA ASP A 468 -16.78 -0.09 -12.02
C ASP A 468 -17.08 -0.22 -13.54
N SER A 469 -16.21 -0.89 -14.31
CA SER A 469 -16.33 -1.09 -15.76
C SER A 469 -16.49 0.22 -16.56
N ARG A 470 -15.62 1.20 -16.27
CA ARG A 470 -15.62 2.55 -16.86
C ARG A 470 -14.42 2.75 -17.81
N PRO A 471 -14.51 2.34 -19.09
CA PRO A 471 -13.39 2.37 -20.02
C PRO A 471 -12.89 3.76 -20.39
N ALA A 472 -13.78 4.75 -20.48
CA ALA A 472 -13.37 6.13 -20.69
C ALA A 472 -12.53 6.65 -19.51
N GLY A 473 -12.94 6.31 -18.28
CA GLY A 473 -12.22 6.63 -17.05
C GLY A 473 -10.81 6.03 -17.03
N PHE A 474 -10.67 4.70 -17.12
CA PHE A 474 -9.33 4.11 -16.98
C PHE A 474 -8.41 4.44 -18.17
N ALA A 475 -8.94 4.55 -19.40
CA ALA A 475 -8.11 4.87 -20.56
C ALA A 475 -7.68 6.35 -20.56
N GLY A 476 -8.54 7.25 -20.07
CA GLY A 476 -8.19 8.67 -19.89
C GLY A 476 -7.06 8.92 -18.88
N LEU A 477 -6.75 7.96 -18.01
CA LEU A 477 -5.60 8.05 -17.09
C LEU A 477 -4.26 7.66 -17.74
N ILE A 478 -4.28 7.04 -18.92
CA ILE A 478 -3.06 6.72 -19.67
C ILE A 478 -2.51 8.00 -20.31
N ALA A 479 -1.19 8.19 -20.32
CA ALA A 479 -0.52 9.30 -21.01
C ALA A 479 -0.86 9.30 -22.51
N GLU A 480 -0.73 10.43 -23.20
CA GLU A 480 -1.09 10.55 -24.62
C GLU A 480 -0.40 9.46 -25.47
N LYS A 481 0.91 9.29 -25.23
CA LYS A 481 1.76 8.26 -25.86
C LYS A 481 1.97 7.02 -25.00
N GLY A 482 1.25 6.92 -23.87
CA GLY A 482 1.31 5.76 -22.99
C GLY A 482 0.71 4.52 -23.64
N PHE A 483 0.94 3.37 -23.04
CA PHE A 483 0.53 2.08 -23.59
C PHE A 483 0.04 1.14 -22.49
N LYS A 484 -0.83 0.22 -22.87
CA LYS A 484 -1.49 -0.70 -21.96
C LYS A 484 -1.55 -2.09 -22.54
N VAL A 485 -1.26 -3.08 -21.71
CA VAL A 485 -1.50 -4.49 -22.06
C VAL A 485 -2.97 -4.86 -21.83
N THR A 486 -3.49 -5.72 -22.71
CA THR A 486 -4.64 -6.57 -22.40
C THR A 486 -4.12 -8.00 -22.22
N PRO A 487 -4.33 -8.62 -21.03
CA PRO A 487 -3.86 -9.97 -20.75
C PRO A 487 -4.20 -10.96 -21.87
N ALA A 488 -3.27 -11.85 -22.19
CA ALA A 488 -3.36 -12.83 -23.28
C ALA A 488 -3.47 -12.30 -24.72
N ILE A 489 -3.58 -10.99 -24.92
CA ILE A 489 -3.76 -10.38 -26.25
C ILE A 489 -2.48 -9.66 -26.67
N GLY A 490 -2.16 -8.55 -26.00
CA GLY A 490 -1.01 -7.73 -26.34
C GLY A 490 -1.15 -6.28 -25.90
N TYR A 491 -0.20 -5.44 -26.34
CA TYR A 491 -0.16 -4.02 -26.03
C TYR A 491 -0.87 -3.19 -27.08
N TYR A 492 -1.54 -2.14 -26.60
CA TYR A 492 -2.10 -1.04 -27.38
C TYR A 492 -1.35 0.23 -27.03
N ILE A 493 -0.83 0.92 -28.05
CA ILE A 493 0.02 2.10 -27.91
C ILE A 493 -0.77 3.36 -28.26
N GLY A 494 -0.79 4.31 -27.33
CA GLY A 494 -1.52 5.56 -27.43
C GLY A 494 -2.89 5.49 -26.76
N ARG A 495 -3.26 6.58 -26.07
CA ARG A 495 -4.54 6.72 -25.35
C ARG A 495 -5.74 6.40 -26.25
N ASP A 496 -5.78 6.98 -27.45
CA ASP A 496 -6.88 6.80 -28.39
C ASP A 496 -7.03 5.35 -28.86
N ARG A 497 -5.90 4.66 -29.02
CA ARG A 497 -5.90 3.25 -29.42
C ARG A 497 -6.38 2.33 -28.31
N ILE A 498 -6.05 2.65 -27.06
CA ILE A 498 -6.55 1.93 -25.88
C ILE A 498 -8.06 2.14 -25.74
N LEU A 499 -8.55 3.35 -25.98
CA LEU A 499 -9.98 3.66 -26.04
C LEU A 499 -10.67 2.86 -27.15
N ALA A 500 -10.13 2.89 -28.37
CA ALA A 500 -10.69 2.18 -29.53
C ALA A 500 -10.66 0.65 -29.37
N ALA A 501 -9.67 0.10 -28.66
CA ALA A 501 -9.59 -1.33 -28.35
C ALA A 501 -10.70 -1.83 -27.43
N ARG A 502 -11.47 -0.92 -26.82
CA ARG A 502 -12.62 -1.25 -25.99
C ARG A 502 -13.88 -0.86 -26.74
N ALA A 503 -14.77 -1.85 -26.94
CA ALA A 503 -16.06 -1.59 -27.55
C ALA A 503 -16.79 -0.51 -26.71
N PRO A 504 -17.42 0.50 -27.35
CA PRO A 504 -18.24 1.46 -26.62
C PRO A 504 -19.42 0.71 -25.99
N SER A 505 -19.30 0.40 -24.71
CA SER A 505 -20.42 -0.04 -23.87
C SER A 505 -20.84 1.13 -22.99
N ALA A 506 -22.14 1.31 -22.81
CA ALA A 506 -22.65 2.24 -21.81
C ALA A 506 -22.04 1.90 -20.44
N GLU A 507 -21.55 2.91 -19.73
CA GLU A 507 -21.05 2.70 -18.37
C GLU A 507 -22.21 2.26 -17.47
N PRO A 508 -22.08 1.13 -16.74
CA PRO A 508 -23.18 0.58 -15.99
C PRO A 508 -23.50 1.41 -14.73
N GLU A 509 -24.78 1.69 -14.48
CA GLU A 509 -25.23 2.26 -13.20
C GLU A 509 -25.14 1.24 -12.05
N LYS A 510 -25.38 -0.04 -12.38
CA LYS A 510 -25.28 -1.18 -11.46
C LYS A 510 -24.51 -2.33 -12.07
N ARG A 511 -23.87 -3.14 -11.24
CA ARG A 511 -22.97 -4.22 -11.66
C ARG A 511 -23.40 -5.56 -11.06
N PRO A 512 -23.40 -6.65 -11.85
CA PRO A 512 -23.76 -7.99 -11.35
C PRO A 512 -22.71 -8.61 -10.43
N GLY A 513 -21.49 -8.07 -10.44
CA GLY A 513 -20.38 -8.48 -9.61
C GLY A 513 -19.20 -7.54 -9.80
N ILE A 514 -18.16 -7.74 -8.99
CA ILE A 514 -16.94 -6.92 -9.02
C ILE A 514 -15.75 -7.86 -9.02
N SER A 515 -14.78 -7.57 -9.88
CA SER A 515 -13.43 -8.13 -9.77
C SER A 515 -12.53 -7.00 -9.29
N TYR A 516 -12.15 -7.02 -8.02
CA TYR A 516 -11.51 -5.89 -7.37
C TYR A 516 -10.05 -5.74 -7.82
N HIS A 517 -9.67 -4.59 -8.39
CA HIS A 517 -8.32 -4.30 -8.84
C HIS A 517 -7.59 -3.47 -7.78
N TRP A 518 -7.34 -4.09 -6.64
CA TRP A 518 -6.57 -3.46 -5.57
C TRP A 518 -5.10 -3.47 -5.92
N LEU A 519 -4.56 -2.27 -6.12
CA LEU A 519 -3.13 -2.05 -6.32
C LEU A 519 -2.52 -1.71 -4.96
N VAL A 520 -1.80 -2.69 -4.40
CA VAL A 520 -1.27 -2.62 -3.03
C VAL A 520 0.23 -2.96 -2.98
N GLN A 521 0.84 -2.72 -1.82
CA GLN A 521 2.27 -2.99 -1.57
C GLN A 521 3.22 -2.41 -2.65
N PRO A 522 3.09 -1.14 -3.07
CA PRO A 522 3.88 -0.63 -4.19
C PRO A 522 5.35 -0.40 -3.81
N VAL A 523 6.26 -0.82 -4.70
CA VAL A 523 7.64 -0.32 -4.75
C VAL A 523 7.70 0.71 -5.86
N PHE A 524 8.01 1.96 -5.52
CA PHE A 524 8.13 3.04 -6.50
C PHE A 524 9.58 3.56 -6.56
N LEU A 525 10.20 3.43 -7.72
CA LEU A 525 11.48 4.06 -8.04
C LEU A 525 11.20 5.35 -8.81
N ILE A 526 11.73 6.47 -8.31
CA ILE A 526 11.41 7.82 -8.80
C ILE A 526 12.62 8.42 -9.51
N SER A 527 12.42 9.08 -10.66
CA SER A 527 13.49 9.82 -11.35
C SER A 527 14.01 10.99 -10.52
N ASP A 528 15.26 11.40 -10.74
CA ASP A 528 15.89 12.47 -9.96
C ASP A 528 15.19 13.81 -10.10
N ASP A 529 14.60 14.07 -11.27
CA ASP A 529 13.77 15.25 -11.56
C ASP A 529 12.34 15.17 -10.98
N GLY A 530 11.94 14.02 -10.40
CA GLY A 530 10.61 13.81 -9.82
C GLY A 530 9.47 13.77 -10.85
N ARG A 531 9.77 13.61 -12.15
CA ARG A 531 8.76 13.67 -13.23
C ARG A 531 8.35 12.31 -13.79
N SER A 532 8.98 11.22 -13.35
CA SER A 532 8.55 9.87 -13.69
C SER A 532 8.81 8.87 -12.56
N ALA A 533 8.10 7.74 -12.63
CA ALA A 533 8.24 6.64 -11.69
C ALA A 533 8.12 5.28 -12.40
N THR A 534 8.83 4.29 -11.89
CA THR A 534 8.62 2.86 -12.19
C THR A 534 8.03 2.20 -10.95
N GLY A 535 6.98 1.42 -11.13
CA GLY A 535 6.20 0.80 -10.06
C GLY A 535 6.11 -0.71 -10.23
N HIS A 536 6.50 -1.43 -9.18
CA HIS A 536 6.17 -2.83 -8.99
C HIS A 536 5.06 -2.92 -7.95
N VAL A 537 3.87 -3.34 -8.37
CA VAL A 537 2.65 -3.22 -7.55
C VAL A 537 1.84 -4.51 -7.59
N ARG A 538 1.48 -5.02 -6.42
CA ARG A 538 0.67 -6.24 -6.30
C ARG A 538 -0.78 -5.95 -6.67
N LEU A 539 -1.35 -6.80 -7.53
CA LEU A 539 -2.78 -6.92 -7.71
C LEU A 539 -3.32 -7.91 -6.68
N PHE A 540 -4.14 -7.41 -5.76
CA PHE A 540 -4.94 -8.23 -4.85
C PHE A 540 -6.38 -8.31 -5.37
N ASN A 541 -6.74 -9.41 -6.06
CA ASN A 541 -7.98 -9.51 -6.83
C ASN A 541 -8.97 -10.48 -6.21
N PHE A 542 -9.71 -10.04 -5.19
CA PHE A 542 -10.89 -10.77 -4.75
C PHE A 542 -12.11 -10.40 -5.58
N ARG A 543 -13.14 -11.25 -5.54
CA ARG A 543 -14.30 -11.14 -6.45
C ARG A 543 -15.60 -11.36 -5.71
N THR A 544 -16.67 -10.74 -6.19
CA THR A 544 -18.03 -10.94 -5.68
C THR A 544 -19.04 -11.02 -6.82
N GLY A 545 -20.17 -11.68 -6.57
CA GLY A 545 -21.31 -11.76 -7.48
C GLY A 545 -22.62 -11.97 -6.71
N LYS A 546 -23.75 -12.01 -7.42
CA LYS A 546 -25.08 -12.24 -6.84
C LYS A 546 -25.19 -13.57 -6.07
N THR A 547 -24.37 -14.53 -6.44
CA THR A 547 -24.24 -15.82 -5.75
C THR A 547 -22.78 -16.03 -5.37
N VAL A 548 -22.52 -17.03 -4.51
CA VAL A 548 -21.16 -17.42 -4.14
C VAL A 548 -20.35 -17.91 -5.36
N GLY A 549 -21.05 -18.33 -6.41
CA GLY A 549 -20.45 -18.85 -7.65
C GLY A 549 -19.97 -20.29 -7.53
N LYS A 550 -19.50 -20.81 -8.66
CA LYS A 550 -18.85 -22.12 -8.83
C LYS A 550 -17.56 -21.98 -9.63
N ALA A 551 -16.72 -23.01 -9.64
CA ALA A 551 -15.49 -23.04 -10.41
C ALA A 551 -15.71 -22.57 -11.86
N GLY A 552 -14.92 -21.59 -12.29
CA GLY A 552 -14.98 -21.00 -13.62
C GLY A 552 -15.81 -19.72 -13.75
N ASP A 553 -16.67 -19.41 -12.78
CA ASP A 553 -17.45 -18.16 -12.79
C ASP A 553 -16.54 -16.94 -12.69
N LEU A 554 -16.82 -15.91 -13.51
CA LEU A 554 -16.08 -14.64 -13.46
C LEU A 554 -16.40 -13.83 -12.19
N PHE A 555 -17.66 -13.88 -11.76
CA PHE A 555 -18.20 -13.19 -10.59
C PHE A 555 -18.68 -14.21 -9.56
N GLY A 556 -17.77 -14.63 -8.68
CA GLY A 556 -18.04 -15.51 -7.55
C GLY A 556 -17.01 -15.26 -6.45
N ALA A 557 -17.30 -15.69 -5.22
CA ALA A 557 -16.40 -15.55 -4.08
C ALA A 557 -15.11 -16.32 -4.33
N SER A 558 -14.05 -15.59 -4.68
CA SER A 558 -12.76 -16.15 -5.05
C SER A 558 -11.66 -15.09 -4.92
N PHE A 559 -10.40 -15.55 -4.90
CA PHE A 559 -9.18 -14.76 -4.87
C PHE A 559 -8.27 -15.08 -6.05
N TRP A 560 -7.84 -14.05 -6.73
CA TRP A 560 -6.87 -14.06 -7.81
C TRP A 560 -5.74 -13.09 -7.45
N GLY A 561 -4.60 -13.20 -8.13
CA GLY A 561 -3.47 -12.32 -7.89
C GLY A 561 -2.64 -12.10 -9.14
N GLY A 562 -2.01 -10.94 -9.22
CA GLY A 562 -1.22 -10.49 -10.35
C GLY A 562 -0.13 -9.51 -9.90
N MET A 563 0.77 -9.16 -10.80
CA MET A 563 1.74 -8.09 -10.60
C MET A 563 1.60 -7.05 -11.70
N TYR A 564 1.53 -5.79 -11.30
CA TYR A 564 1.60 -4.64 -12.19
C TYR A 564 3.02 -4.11 -12.24
N TYR A 565 3.47 -3.87 -13.46
CA TYR A 565 4.79 -3.38 -13.81
C TYR A 565 4.63 -2.05 -14.53
N ASN A 566 4.20 -1.06 -13.77
CA ASN A 566 3.72 0.20 -14.33
C ASN A 566 4.84 1.25 -14.40
N GLN A 567 4.72 2.16 -15.35
CA GLN A 567 5.47 3.42 -15.36
C GLN A 567 4.50 4.59 -15.31
N TYR A 568 4.92 5.69 -14.70
CA TYR A 568 4.10 6.89 -14.50
C TYR A 568 4.90 8.12 -14.91
N VAL A 569 4.21 9.12 -15.44
CA VAL A 569 4.81 10.38 -15.89
C VAL A 569 3.98 11.58 -15.48
N LEU A 570 4.64 12.70 -15.22
CA LEU A 570 4.00 14.00 -15.05
C LEU A 570 3.80 14.66 -16.42
N GLU A 571 2.60 14.51 -16.98
CA GLU A 571 2.17 15.05 -18.28
C GLU A 571 1.28 16.27 -18.06
N ASN A 572 1.72 17.45 -18.51
CA ASN A 572 0.98 18.71 -18.39
C ASN A 572 0.51 19.04 -16.95
N GLY A 573 1.35 18.69 -15.96
CA GLY A 573 1.04 18.89 -14.54
C GLY A 573 0.20 17.78 -13.90
N HIS A 574 -0.29 16.80 -14.67
CA HIS A 574 -1.07 15.67 -14.15
C HIS A 574 -0.25 14.38 -14.20
N TRP A 575 -0.30 13.59 -13.13
CA TRP A 575 0.23 12.22 -13.18
C TRP A 575 -0.63 11.35 -14.08
N ARG A 576 0.02 10.68 -15.03
CA ARG A 576 -0.56 9.75 -16.00
C ARG A 576 0.21 8.44 -16.00
N ILE A 577 -0.44 7.37 -16.43
CA ILE A 577 0.19 6.05 -16.58
C ILE A 577 0.87 6.00 -17.95
N TRP A 578 2.17 5.76 -17.99
CA TRP A 578 2.97 5.61 -19.21
C TRP A 578 2.99 4.17 -19.72
N ASP A 579 3.38 3.23 -18.85
CA ASP A 579 3.31 1.79 -19.10
C ASP A 579 2.29 1.21 -18.12
N LEU A 580 1.32 0.48 -18.65
CA LEU A 580 0.44 -0.36 -17.86
C LEU A 580 0.62 -1.81 -18.28
N THR A 581 1.50 -2.49 -17.58
CA THR A 581 1.75 -3.93 -17.74
C THR A 581 1.17 -4.67 -16.55
N ILE A 582 0.41 -5.72 -16.81
CA ILE A 582 -0.07 -6.67 -15.81
C ILE A 582 0.35 -8.08 -16.21
N GLU A 583 0.85 -8.81 -15.22
CA GLU A 583 1.10 -10.25 -15.28
C GLU A 583 0.19 -10.98 -14.33
N GLU A 584 -0.67 -11.80 -14.89
CA GLU A 584 -1.68 -12.52 -14.15
C GLU A 584 -2.11 -13.80 -14.87
N PRO A 585 -2.71 -14.75 -14.15
CA PRO A 585 -2.78 -14.82 -12.69
C PRO A 585 -1.60 -15.58 -12.08
N PHE A 586 -0.93 -15.02 -11.06
CA PHE A 586 0.02 -15.76 -10.21
C PHE A 586 -0.69 -16.77 -9.30
N ILE A 587 -1.92 -16.46 -8.93
CA ILE A 587 -2.84 -17.35 -8.22
C ILE A 587 -4.23 -17.20 -8.84
N ARG A 588 -4.89 -18.33 -9.06
CA ARG A 588 -6.30 -18.39 -9.44
C ARG A 588 -6.97 -19.46 -8.60
N SER A 589 -7.79 -19.03 -7.64
CA SER A 589 -8.56 -19.97 -6.81
C SER A 589 -9.78 -20.52 -7.54
N LEU A 590 -10.24 -21.70 -7.11
CA LEU A 590 -11.61 -22.15 -7.34
C LEU A 590 -12.61 -21.23 -6.60
N ALA A 591 -13.90 -21.40 -6.85
CA ALA A 591 -14.91 -20.74 -6.04
C ALA A 591 -14.78 -21.15 -4.56
N TRP A 592 -15.29 -20.31 -3.68
CA TRP A 592 -15.13 -20.45 -2.23
C TRP A 592 -15.48 -21.86 -1.72
N LYS A 593 -16.64 -22.40 -2.13
CA LYS A 593 -17.11 -23.73 -1.72
C LYS A 593 -16.35 -24.90 -2.34
N ASP A 594 -15.63 -24.64 -3.43
CA ASP A 594 -14.90 -25.66 -4.18
C ASP A 594 -13.47 -25.86 -3.65
N GLY A 595 -13.05 -25.04 -2.67
CA GLY A 595 -11.79 -25.20 -1.94
C GLY A 595 -10.70 -24.20 -2.31
N LEU A 596 -11.09 -23.05 -2.88
CA LEU A 596 -10.22 -21.90 -3.12
C LEU A 596 -8.91 -22.27 -3.83
N TRP A 597 -7.78 -21.73 -3.38
CA TRP A 597 -6.47 -22.03 -3.94
C TRP A 597 -5.91 -23.38 -3.46
N ALA A 598 -6.42 -23.91 -2.35
CA ALA A 598 -5.94 -25.15 -1.76
C ALA A 598 -6.30 -26.39 -2.60
N LYS A 599 -7.43 -26.39 -3.30
CA LYS A 599 -7.89 -27.55 -4.10
C LYS A 599 -7.69 -27.43 -5.61
N VAL A 600 -7.02 -26.38 -6.07
CA VAL A 600 -6.74 -26.21 -7.51
C VAL A 600 -5.82 -27.34 -7.97
N LYS A 601 -6.11 -27.91 -9.13
CA LYS A 601 -5.30 -28.93 -9.80
C LYS A 601 -4.72 -28.35 -11.08
N ASP A 602 -3.65 -28.96 -11.57
CA ASP A 602 -3.11 -28.59 -12.88
C ASP A 602 -4.19 -28.71 -13.97
N PRO A 603 -4.23 -27.77 -14.91
CA PRO A 603 -5.10 -27.88 -16.06
C PRO A 603 -4.71 -29.12 -16.90
N PRO A 604 -5.67 -29.79 -17.57
CA PRO A 604 -5.36 -30.89 -18.47
C PRO A 604 -4.33 -30.48 -19.54
N PRO A 605 -3.41 -31.38 -19.96
CA PRO A 605 -2.46 -31.08 -21.02
C PRO A 605 -3.16 -30.57 -22.28
N GLY A 606 -2.71 -29.43 -22.81
CA GLY A 606 -3.29 -28.82 -24.01
C GLY A 606 -4.56 -28.00 -23.78
N SER A 607 -5.09 -27.87 -22.56
CA SER A 607 -6.27 -27.06 -22.26
C SER A 607 -5.99 -25.56 -22.08
N ALA A 608 -4.79 -25.09 -22.44
CA ALA A 608 -4.44 -23.68 -22.33
C ALA A 608 -5.47 -22.86 -23.11
N ALA A 609 -6.12 -21.91 -22.41
CA ALA A 609 -7.11 -21.05 -23.03
C ALA A 609 -6.49 -20.34 -24.25
N THR A 610 -6.98 -20.67 -25.45
CA THR A 610 -6.65 -19.92 -26.66
C THR A 610 -7.10 -18.48 -26.46
N ALA A 611 -6.25 -17.51 -26.83
CA ALA A 611 -6.66 -16.11 -26.84
C ALA A 611 -7.96 -16.00 -27.63
N ALA A 612 -8.99 -15.38 -27.01
CA ALA A 612 -10.25 -15.17 -27.71
C ALA A 612 -9.98 -14.44 -29.04
N SER A 613 -10.74 -14.77 -30.09
CA SER A 613 -10.66 -14.06 -31.35
C SER A 613 -10.87 -12.58 -31.10
N ASN A 614 -9.83 -11.77 -31.28
CA ASN A 614 -9.90 -10.35 -31.02
C ASN A 614 -10.05 -9.60 -32.35
N PRO A 615 -11.20 -8.95 -32.60
CA PRO A 615 -11.40 -8.18 -33.83
C PRO A 615 -10.51 -6.92 -33.89
N PHE A 616 -9.88 -6.51 -32.78
CA PHE A 616 -9.01 -5.34 -32.69
C PHE A 616 -7.56 -5.75 -32.35
N PRO A 617 -6.69 -6.00 -33.36
CA PRO A 617 -5.36 -6.56 -33.15
C PRO A 617 -4.45 -5.62 -32.34
N PRO A 618 -3.61 -6.15 -31.43
CA PRO A 618 -2.65 -5.35 -30.66
C PRO A 618 -1.48 -4.86 -31.53
N ASP A 619 -0.80 -3.80 -31.11
CA ASP A 619 0.43 -3.31 -31.75
C ASP A 619 1.63 -4.20 -31.49
N ILE A 620 1.63 -4.86 -30.33
CA ILE A 620 2.64 -5.83 -29.91
C ILE A 620 1.88 -7.01 -29.29
N PRO A 621 1.71 -8.13 -30.03
CA PRO A 621 1.15 -9.35 -29.47
C PRO A 621 1.98 -9.86 -28.29
N ILE A 622 1.36 -10.46 -27.27
CA ILE A 622 2.10 -11.00 -26.09
C ILE A 622 3.22 -11.95 -26.52
N LYS A 623 2.95 -12.83 -27.48
CA LYS A 623 3.93 -13.78 -28.02
C LYS A 623 5.19 -13.12 -28.61
N ALA A 624 5.11 -11.87 -29.05
CA ALA A 624 6.27 -11.15 -29.59
C ALA A 624 7.32 -10.83 -28.52
N LEU A 625 6.96 -10.86 -27.23
CA LEU A 625 7.87 -10.58 -26.12
C LEU A 625 8.87 -11.73 -25.84
N GLY A 626 8.72 -12.87 -26.52
CA GLY A 626 9.62 -14.02 -26.37
C GLY A 626 9.68 -14.49 -24.92
N LYS A 627 10.91 -14.70 -24.42
CA LYS A 627 11.19 -15.16 -23.04
C LYS A 627 10.45 -14.36 -21.96
N ARG A 628 10.24 -13.05 -22.20
CA ARG A 628 9.56 -12.18 -21.23
C ARG A 628 8.09 -12.57 -20.99
N ALA A 629 7.47 -13.23 -21.97
CA ALA A 629 6.12 -13.77 -21.88
C ALA A 629 6.08 -15.31 -21.85
N GLU A 630 7.21 -15.98 -21.58
CA GLU A 630 7.23 -17.43 -21.45
C GLU A 630 6.41 -17.88 -20.23
N GLY A 631 5.52 -18.85 -20.43
CA GLY A 631 4.62 -19.35 -19.37
C GLY A 631 3.34 -18.54 -19.18
N PHE A 632 3.26 -17.32 -19.70
CA PHE A 632 2.05 -16.49 -19.59
C PHE A 632 1.01 -16.87 -20.65
N ARG A 633 -0.27 -16.70 -20.32
CA ARG A 633 -1.36 -16.93 -21.28
C ARG A 633 -1.16 -16.03 -22.51
N GLY A 634 -1.25 -16.61 -23.71
CA GLY A 634 -1.02 -15.91 -24.99
C GLY A 634 0.46 -15.64 -25.33
N GLY A 635 1.40 -16.04 -24.46
CA GLY A 635 2.84 -15.90 -24.65
C GLY A 635 3.50 -17.08 -25.38
N THR A 636 4.80 -17.24 -25.15
CA THR A 636 5.60 -18.35 -25.69
C THR A 636 5.63 -19.52 -24.71
N GLY A 637 5.97 -20.72 -25.22
CA GLY A 637 6.07 -21.91 -24.39
C GLY A 637 4.72 -22.46 -23.92
N GLN A 638 4.77 -23.34 -22.92
CA GLN A 638 3.57 -23.90 -22.28
C GLN A 638 3.03 -22.90 -21.25
N THR A 639 1.73 -22.59 -21.32
CA THR A 639 1.08 -21.77 -20.29
C THR A 639 1.19 -22.44 -18.92
N ILE A 640 1.62 -21.66 -17.92
CA ILE A 640 1.73 -22.05 -16.52
C ILE A 640 0.56 -21.43 -15.77
N GLU A 641 -0.19 -22.24 -15.04
CA GLU A 641 -1.26 -21.78 -14.15
C GLU A 641 -1.07 -22.42 -12.77
N TRP A 642 -1.47 -21.71 -11.71
CA TRP A 642 -1.54 -22.26 -10.36
C TRP A 642 -2.30 -23.61 -10.39
N PRO A 643 -1.79 -24.71 -9.78
CA PRO A 643 -0.75 -24.78 -8.74
C PRO A 643 0.72 -24.74 -9.21
N SER A 644 0.98 -24.73 -10.51
CA SER A 644 2.34 -24.55 -11.03
C SER A 644 2.85 -23.12 -10.78
N ILE A 645 4.16 -23.00 -10.52
CA ILE A 645 4.77 -21.75 -10.06
C ILE A 645 5.14 -20.85 -11.25
N MET A 646 4.31 -19.85 -11.52
CA MET A 646 4.57 -18.87 -12.57
C MET A 646 5.85 -18.05 -12.27
N PRO A 647 6.69 -17.77 -13.28
CA PRO A 647 7.85 -16.88 -13.14
C PRO A 647 7.42 -15.46 -12.72
N MET A 648 8.17 -14.85 -11.80
CA MET A 648 7.97 -13.45 -11.39
C MET A 648 9.17 -12.62 -11.83
N TRP A 649 8.91 -11.58 -12.63
CA TRP A 649 9.91 -10.61 -13.06
C TRP A 649 10.06 -9.48 -12.02
N PHE A 650 11.24 -8.89 -11.96
CA PHE A 650 11.55 -7.74 -11.11
C PHE A 650 12.16 -6.59 -11.94
N GLU A 651 11.74 -5.37 -11.66
CA GLU A 651 12.23 -4.12 -12.29
C GLU A 651 13.45 -3.55 -11.60
N PHE A 652 13.85 -4.20 -10.50
CA PHE A 652 14.87 -3.72 -9.60
C PHE A 652 15.77 -4.84 -9.09
N THR A 653 17.01 -4.47 -8.82
CA THR A 653 17.95 -5.33 -8.08
C THR A 653 17.77 -5.19 -6.57
N ASN A 654 18.36 -6.10 -5.80
CA ASN A 654 18.30 -6.04 -4.34
C ASN A 654 18.83 -4.68 -3.84
N PRO A 655 18.03 -3.89 -3.09
CA PRO A 655 18.37 -2.51 -2.73
C PRO A 655 19.56 -2.38 -1.77
N VAL A 656 20.03 -3.47 -1.17
CA VAL A 656 21.15 -3.48 -0.22
C VAL A 656 22.38 -4.10 -0.85
N SER A 657 22.27 -5.31 -1.42
CA SER A 657 23.42 -6.04 -1.97
C SER A 657 23.68 -5.77 -3.45
N GLY A 658 22.69 -5.23 -4.19
CA GLY A 658 22.74 -5.12 -5.64
C GLY A 658 22.59 -6.48 -6.36
N ARG A 659 22.21 -7.55 -5.64
CA ARG A 659 21.96 -8.87 -6.23
C ARG A 659 20.92 -8.77 -7.34
N LEU A 660 21.26 -9.35 -8.49
CA LEU A 660 20.39 -9.44 -9.65
C LEU A 660 19.39 -10.60 -9.50
N PRO A 661 18.07 -10.36 -9.51
CA PRO A 661 17.08 -11.42 -9.55
C PRO A 661 17.23 -12.29 -10.81
N PRO A 662 16.94 -13.60 -10.75
CA PRO A 662 17.04 -14.47 -11.93
C PRO A 662 16.21 -14.00 -13.13
N LEU A 663 15.07 -13.37 -12.87
CA LEU A 663 14.18 -12.76 -13.84
C LEU A 663 14.11 -11.26 -13.57
N HIS A 664 14.93 -10.50 -14.29
CA HIS A 664 15.09 -9.07 -14.07
C HIS A 664 15.00 -8.31 -15.38
N GLN A 665 14.26 -7.21 -15.38
CA GLN A 665 14.19 -6.28 -16.51
C GLN A 665 13.90 -4.86 -16.04
N THR A 666 14.83 -3.93 -16.27
CA THR A 666 14.70 -2.52 -15.84
C THR A 666 13.93 -1.62 -16.80
N ASP A 667 13.82 -2.02 -18.08
CA ASP A 667 13.10 -1.27 -19.10
C ASP A 667 11.62 -1.68 -19.13
N CYS A 668 10.75 -0.80 -19.65
CA CYS A 668 9.33 -1.10 -19.82
C CYS A 668 9.15 -2.44 -20.55
N THR A 669 8.14 -3.23 -20.20
CA THR A 669 7.98 -4.60 -20.75
C THR A 669 8.00 -4.65 -22.29
N PRO A 670 7.23 -3.83 -23.02
CA PRO A 670 7.26 -3.84 -24.49
C PRO A 670 8.48 -3.13 -25.09
N CYS A 671 9.32 -2.46 -24.28
CA CYS A 671 10.53 -1.79 -24.76
C CYS A 671 11.56 -2.77 -25.34
N LEU A 672 11.51 -4.05 -24.96
CA LEU A 672 12.36 -5.11 -25.52
C LEU A 672 12.24 -5.21 -27.05
N VAL A 673 11.04 -5.05 -27.58
CA VAL A 673 10.74 -5.18 -29.01
C VAL A 673 10.38 -3.85 -29.66
N ARG A 674 10.09 -2.82 -28.84
CA ARG A 674 9.84 -1.45 -29.30
C ARG A 674 10.58 -0.43 -28.43
N PRO A 675 11.91 -0.28 -28.57
CA PRO A 675 12.74 0.59 -27.72
C PRO A 675 12.33 2.07 -27.73
N GLY A 676 11.62 2.53 -28.76
CA GLY A 676 11.06 3.89 -28.84
C GLY A 676 10.03 4.21 -27.75
N LEU A 677 9.49 3.22 -27.04
CA LEU A 677 8.54 3.41 -25.94
C LEU A 677 9.21 3.76 -24.60
N ARG A 678 10.54 3.74 -24.52
CA ARG A 678 11.25 4.07 -23.28
C ARG A 678 11.01 5.52 -22.86
N LEU A 679 10.98 5.76 -21.54
CA LEU A 679 10.81 7.09 -20.95
C LEU A 679 11.82 8.13 -21.51
N ASP A 680 13.10 7.76 -21.60
CA ASP A 680 14.18 8.63 -22.08
C ASP A 680 14.10 8.94 -23.57
N ARG A 681 13.34 8.17 -24.34
CA ARG A 681 13.02 8.46 -25.74
C ARG A 681 11.79 9.35 -25.90
N ASN A 682 11.09 9.66 -24.81
CA ASN A 682 9.84 10.42 -24.79
C ASN A 682 9.88 11.62 -23.83
N GLY A 683 11.08 12.11 -23.48
CA GLY A 683 11.25 13.36 -22.72
C GLY A 683 11.15 13.21 -21.20
N TYR A 684 11.26 11.98 -20.67
CA TYR A 684 11.24 11.69 -19.24
C TYR A 684 12.54 11.02 -18.81
N GLN A 685 13.11 11.42 -17.67
CA GLN A 685 14.27 10.74 -17.10
C GLN A 685 13.90 9.33 -16.64
N ARG A 686 14.70 8.31 -16.94
CA ARG A 686 14.49 6.97 -16.36
C ARG A 686 14.75 6.99 -14.85
N PRO A 687 13.88 6.39 -14.02
CA PRO A 687 14.17 6.18 -12.61
C PRO A 687 15.45 5.36 -12.40
N PRO A 688 16.21 5.63 -11.33
CA PRO A 688 17.37 4.84 -10.95
C PRO A 688 16.92 3.45 -10.45
N ASP A 689 17.81 2.46 -10.53
CA ASP A 689 17.61 1.15 -9.90
C ASP A 689 17.58 1.26 -8.36
N ALA A 690 17.06 0.26 -7.67
CA ALA A 690 16.79 0.30 -6.24
C ALA A 690 18.03 0.54 -5.35
N PRO A 691 19.25 0.02 -5.62
CA PRO A 691 20.44 0.37 -4.84
C PRO A 691 20.76 1.87 -4.89
N ALA A 692 20.65 2.48 -6.07
CA ALA A 692 20.87 3.90 -6.26
C ALA A 692 19.74 4.73 -5.62
N ALA A 693 18.48 4.28 -5.75
CA ALA A 693 17.35 4.92 -5.08
C ALA A 693 17.45 4.87 -3.54
N ASN A 694 17.99 3.78 -2.98
CA ASN A 694 18.22 3.61 -1.55
C ASN A 694 19.33 4.54 -1.03
N ARG A 695 20.36 4.80 -1.85
CA ARG A 695 21.46 5.74 -1.55
C ARG A 695 21.17 7.19 -1.90
N SER A 696 20.12 7.45 -2.68
CA SER A 696 19.75 8.80 -3.13
C SER A 696 19.68 9.74 -1.92
N PRO A 697 20.22 10.96 -2.01
CA PRO A 697 20.03 11.99 -0.99
C PRO A 697 18.57 12.32 -0.73
#